data_AF-A0A372EQ82-F1
#
_entry.id   AF-A0A372EQ82-F1
#
_cell.length_a   1.000
_cell.length_b   1.000
_cell.length_c   1.000
_cell.angle_alpha   90.00
_cell.angle_beta   90.00
_cell.angle_gamma   90.00
#
_symmetry.space_group_name_H-M   'P 1'
#
loop_
_entity.id
_entity.type
_entity.pdbx_description
1 polymer ?
#
loop_
_entity_poly.entity_id
_entity_poly.type
_entity_poly.pdbx_seq_one_letter_code
_entity_poly.pdbx_strand_id
1 'polypeptide(L)'
;MLQFKNKTIDTAIFDMDGTMFDTERLRFRTLSQAAEELFGKPFTEEVLVGSLGLSATKAEELAKQHYGAAFPYADIRRRADELELQHVRTHGVPVKPGLLPVLERLRKSGLKMAVATSSRRAIAEEYLINANIFKYFDLCVCGDEVKQGKPHPEIFLRAAEALNSPPERCLMLEDSENGLRSAADAGGLAILVEDIKPPRPEVAERAFARYASLRGFLQELAACTPRLPMPALTEPFPQAVNQLKAGIHGFGAMGGGYLAQVFSHWDGYTRPGEIIASTGNALLRDAVNAFGKYSVRYGSLAFDQTIQRMRLVDAADDAAVAGMYRDCEIVALCLPEQAMAAQAPVIARGLAERFAAHGRSLTVLVVLNKVGGARFVQEQVAGALRERLPARQAEQALERTHFCETVVTRIVSKLSEEALLRQLRIKHDLYEKNVAAVREAALETAAPDYGIGDDQAEAISPIVSTLRDAGAPASALAPLHLILFNSETDMPLYAQRGGELLEHLRQIDTVDDIGEVQALKNRLWNGTHAIIAWYAALLGYPTIGHAMGDVRVQALMDHLLDVELAPALRAAFPALGPHLPEFVHTFRRRCAHAFKDPCARVGRDPLRKLQRDERVFGSLAMALAHGVPASGLAFGAALAVWYALHHPNALEDGECRTIREIHAREGSLRGVLCWRGEYHGQAFAGLDAGRDAALLDAVQAHFNRLLAEGEAYLSAPALA
;
A
#
# COMPACT_ATOMS: atom_id res chain seq x y z
N MET A 1 -11.62 -6.07 -16.75
CA MET A 1 -12.97 -5.89 -17.34
C MET A 1 -13.72 -7.21 -17.26
N LEU A 2 -15.00 -7.16 -16.91
CA LEU A 2 -15.87 -8.32 -16.66
C LEU A 2 -17.11 -8.22 -17.56
N GLN A 3 -17.58 -9.33 -18.12
CA GLN A 3 -18.88 -9.38 -18.81
C GLN A 3 -19.95 -9.85 -17.83
N PHE A 4 -20.89 -8.98 -17.49
CA PHE A 4 -21.97 -9.28 -16.54
C PHE A 4 -23.32 -8.93 -17.15
N LYS A 5 -24.21 -9.92 -17.30
CA LYS A 5 -25.53 -9.79 -17.96
C LYS A 5 -25.47 -8.98 -19.28
N ASN A 6 -24.54 -9.35 -20.18
CA ASN A 6 -24.28 -8.69 -21.48
C ASN A 6 -23.82 -7.23 -21.41
N LYS A 7 -23.29 -6.79 -20.27
CA LYS A 7 -22.66 -5.48 -20.08
C LYS A 7 -21.17 -5.65 -19.77
N THR A 8 -20.36 -4.78 -20.35
CA THR A 8 -18.94 -4.66 -20.01
C THR A 8 -18.80 -3.82 -18.74
N ILE A 9 -18.21 -4.41 -17.70
CA ILE A 9 -17.97 -3.78 -16.40
C ILE A 9 -16.48 -3.59 -16.19
N ASP A 10 -16.07 -2.41 -15.76
CA ASP A 10 -14.68 -2.10 -15.36
C ASP A 10 -14.59 -1.56 -13.93
N THR A 11 -15.71 -1.18 -13.30
CA THR A 11 -15.73 -0.70 -11.91
C THR A 11 -16.91 -1.21 -11.08
N ALA A 12 -16.74 -1.21 -9.76
CA ALA A 12 -17.80 -1.47 -8.81
C ALA A 12 -17.79 -0.46 -7.65
N ILE A 13 -18.94 0.13 -7.37
CA ILE A 13 -19.15 1.16 -6.35
C ILE A 13 -20.12 0.59 -5.32
N PHE A 14 -19.71 0.60 -4.06
CA PHE A 14 -20.48 0.01 -2.96
C PHE A 14 -21.03 1.09 -2.05
N ASP A 15 -22.32 1.04 -1.74
CA ASP A 15 -22.77 1.61 -0.47
C ASP A 15 -22.19 0.81 0.71
N MET A 16 -22.13 1.44 1.89
CA MET A 16 -21.55 0.87 3.09
C MET A 16 -22.58 0.31 4.08
N ASP A 17 -23.55 1.13 4.49
CA ASP A 17 -24.42 0.87 5.64
C ASP A 17 -25.66 0.14 5.15
N GLY A 18 -25.88 -1.10 5.62
CA GLY A 18 -26.94 -1.96 5.07
C GLY A 18 -26.50 -2.74 3.83
N THR A 19 -25.47 -2.32 3.10
CA THR A 19 -24.94 -3.07 1.94
C THR A 19 -23.71 -3.91 2.27
N MET A 20 -22.67 -3.31 2.87
CA MET A 20 -21.42 -4.00 3.25
C MET A 20 -21.42 -4.44 4.71
N PHE A 21 -21.98 -3.59 5.57
CA PHE A 21 -22.02 -3.83 7.00
C PHE A 21 -23.46 -3.92 7.50
N ASP A 22 -23.68 -4.78 8.49
CA ASP A 22 -24.97 -4.91 9.18
C ASP A 22 -25.10 -3.84 10.28
N THR A 23 -24.76 -2.60 9.93
CA THR A 23 -24.71 -1.44 10.84
C THR A 23 -26.10 -0.98 11.25
N GLU A 24 -27.12 -1.18 10.41
CA GLU A 24 -28.51 -0.83 10.75
C GLU A 24 -29.07 -1.68 11.90
N ARG A 25 -28.81 -3.00 11.91
CA ARG A 25 -29.18 -3.85 13.06
C ARG A 25 -28.41 -3.50 14.33
N LEU A 26 -27.13 -3.14 14.19
CA LEU A 26 -26.33 -2.66 15.30
C LEU A 26 -26.89 -1.33 15.85
N ARG A 27 -27.24 -0.40 14.96
CA ARG A 27 -27.83 0.90 15.28
C ARG A 27 -29.18 0.75 15.98
N PHE A 28 -30.04 -0.18 15.53
CA PHE A 28 -31.32 -0.47 16.18
C PHE A 28 -31.11 -0.94 17.62
N ARG A 29 -30.13 -1.82 17.84
CA ARG A 29 -29.77 -2.31 19.18
C ARG A 29 -29.25 -1.18 20.07
N THR A 30 -28.32 -0.36 19.57
CA THR A 30 -27.71 0.72 20.37
C THR A 30 -28.70 1.85 20.65
N LEU A 31 -29.58 2.19 19.71
CA LEU A 31 -30.67 3.15 19.93
C LEU A 31 -31.68 2.62 20.96
N SER A 32 -32.05 1.35 20.87
CA SER A 32 -32.98 0.74 21.83
C SER A 32 -32.38 0.71 23.24
N GLN A 33 -31.11 0.31 23.35
CA GLN A 33 -30.38 0.32 24.63
C GLN A 33 -30.26 1.74 25.19
N ALA A 34 -29.86 2.72 24.37
CA ALA A 34 -29.73 4.11 24.81
C ALA A 34 -31.08 4.72 25.23
N ALA A 35 -32.16 4.39 24.53
CA ALA A 35 -33.51 4.82 24.90
C ALA A 35 -33.97 4.19 26.22
N GLU A 36 -33.67 2.91 26.45
CA GLU A 36 -33.91 2.26 27.73
C GLU A 36 -33.10 2.90 28.87
N GLU A 37 -31.81 3.19 28.64
CA GLU A 37 -30.92 3.84 29.61
C GLU A 37 -31.37 5.26 30.00
N LEU A 38 -31.81 6.07 29.03
CA LEU A 38 -32.06 7.51 29.23
C LEU A 38 -33.54 7.89 29.37
N PHE A 39 -34.45 7.07 28.83
CA PHE A 39 -35.88 7.33 28.80
C PHE A 39 -36.70 6.22 29.47
N GLY A 40 -36.06 5.11 29.88
CA GLY A 40 -36.70 4.00 30.59
C GLY A 40 -37.55 3.09 29.71
N LYS A 41 -37.56 3.31 28.38
CA LYS A 41 -38.26 2.47 27.40
C LYS A 41 -37.46 2.39 26.10
N PRO A 42 -37.33 1.20 25.48
CA PRO A 42 -36.70 1.07 24.18
C PRO A 42 -37.57 1.68 23.08
N PHE A 43 -36.97 1.96 21.92
CA PHE A 43 -37.72 2.31 20.72
C PHE A 43 -38.59 1.12 20.26
N THR A 44 -39.78 1.43 19.77
CA THR A 44 -40.62 0.51 18.98
C THR A 44 -39.98 0.21 17.64
N GLU A 45 -40.20 -1.01 17.14
CA GLU A 45 -39.73 -1.45 15.84
C GLU A 45 -40.27 -0.55 14.70
N GLU A 46 -41.51 -0.08 14.81
CA GLU A 46 -42.12 0.86 13.86
C GLU A 46 -41.30 2.14 13.71
N VAL A 47 -40.85 2.75 14.83
CA VAL A 47 -40.06 3.98 14.78
C VAL A 47 -38.65 3.71 14.25
N LEU A 48 -38.03 2.58 14.64
CA LEU A 48 -36.71 2.20 14.13
C LEU A 48 -36.75 1.97 12.61
N VAL A 49 -37.68 1.14 12.12
CA VAL A 49 -37.86 0.84 10.69
C VAL A 49 -38.33 2.08 9.91
N GLY A 50 -39.17 2.92 10.52
CA GLY A 50 -39.62 4.19 9.96
C GLY A 50 -38.49 5.21 9.82
N SER A 51 -37.46 5.13 10.67
CA SER A 51 -36.29 6.01 10.66
C SER A 51 -35.24 5.62 9.60
N LEU A 52 -35.30 4.40 9.05
CA LEU A 52 -34.36 3.94 8.02
C LEU A 52 -34.38 4.86 6.80
N GLY A 53 -33.19 5.34 6.41
CA GLY A 53 -33.00 6.23 5.27
C GLY A 53 -33.47 7.68 5.49
N LEU A 54 -33.88 8.07 6.71
CA LEU A 54 -34.21 9.45 7.06
C LEU A 54 -32.97 10.25 7.48
N SER A 55 -33.02 11.57 7.31
CA SER A 55 -32.03 12.46 7.92
C SER A 55 -32.17 12.45 9.44
N ALA A 56 -31.11 12.84 10.15
CA ALA A 56 -31.12 12.93 11.61
C ALA A 56 -32.30 13.77 12.15
N THR A 57 -32.56 14.90 11.50
CA THR A 57 -33.66 15.81 11.84
C THR A 57 -35.03 15.17 11.61
N LYS A 58 -35.23 14.47 10.49
CA LYS A 58 -36.51 13.79 10.20
C LYS A 58 -36.75 12.60 11.12
N ALA A 59 -35.70 11.86 11.48
CA ALA A 59 -35.79 10.78 12.46
C ALA A 59 -36.12 11.31 13.86
N GLU A 60 -35.56 12.46 14.24
CA GLU A 60 -35.93 13.16 15.48
C GLU A 60 -37.39 13.62 15.48
N GLU A 61 -37.87 14.20 14.37
CA GLU A 61 -39.27 14.58 14.19
C GLU A 61 -40.20 13.37 14.32
N LEU A 62 -39.88 12.25 13.66
CA LEU A 62 -40.63 11.00 13.75
C LEU A 62 -40.68 10.47 15.20
N ALA A 63 -39.54 10.47 15.89
CA ALA A 63 -39.47 10.05 17.28
C ALA A 63 -40.32 10.96 18.20
N LYS A 64 -40.24 12.29 18.02
CA LYS A 64 -41.05 13.25 18.79
C LYS A 64 -42.54 13.15 18.48
N GLN A 65 -42.92 12.81 17.26
CA GLN A 65 -44.31 12.54 16.89
C GLN A 65 -44.86 11.30 17.62
N HIS A 66 -44.03 10.26 17.80
CA HIS A 66 -44.45 9.01 18.43
C HIS A 66 -44.39 9.04 19.96
N TYR A 67 -43.34 9.64 20.55
CA TYR A 67 -43.09 9.63 22.00
C TYR A 67 -43.34 10.97 22.69
N GLY A 68 -43.66 12.03 21.93
CA GLY A 68 -43.94 13.38 22.43
C GLY A 68 -42.78 14.36 22.25
N ALA A 69 -43.08 15.66 22.26
CA ALA A 69 -42.12 16.74 21.98
C ALA A 69 -40.93 16.81 22.96
N ALA A 70 -41.10 16.32 24.20
CA ALA A 70 -40.05 16.27 25.21
C ALA A 70 -39.12 15.04 25.07
N PHE A 71 -39.31 14.21 24.05
CA PHE A 71 -38.49 13.01 23.85
C PHE A 71 -37.02 13.39 23.59
N PRO A 72 -36.06 12.88 24.39
CA PRO A 72 -34.65 13.30 24.36
C PRO A 72 -33.87 12.59 23.24
N TYR A 73 -34.37 12.65 22.00
CA TYR A 73 -33.78 11.93 20.85
C TYR A 73 -32.30 12.25 20.64
N ALA A 74 -31.90 13.52 20.78
CA ALA A 74 -30.52 13.95 20.58
C ALA A 74 -29.55 13.30 21.59
N ASP A 75 -29.96 13.17 22.86
CA ASP A 75 -29.15 12.54 23.90
C ASP A 75 -29.10 11.02 23.71
N ILE A 76 -30.23 10.39 23.38
CA ILE A 76 -30.32 8.97 23.03
C ILE A 76 -29.41 8.64 21.84
N ARG A 77 -29.45 9.47 20.79
CA ARG A 77 -28.61 9.29 19.61
C ARG A 77 -27.12 9.40 19.96
N ARG A 78 -26.73 10.41 20.74
CA ARG A 78 -25.33 10.57 21.19
C ARG A 78 -24.86 9.34 21.97
N ARG A 79 -25.69 8.84 22.88
CA ARG A 79 -25.39 7.63 23.66
C ARG A 79 -25.33 6.38 22.78
N ALA A 80 -26.21 6.25 21.80
CA ALA A 80 -26.19 5.15 20.83
C ALA A 80 -24.92 5.18 19.96
N ASP A 81 -24.44 6.37 19.55
CA ASP A 81 -23.18 6.53 18.83
C ASP A 81 -21.98 6.06 19.66
N GLU A 82 -21.95 6.37 20.97
CA GLU A 82 -20.92 5.87 21.90
C GLU A 82 -20.94 4.34 22.03
N LEU A 83 -22.13 3.76 22.20
CA LEU A 83 -22.32 2.31 22.32
C LEU A 83 -21.92 1.59 21.03
N GLU A 84 -22.26 2.15 19.86
CA GLU A 84 -21.87 1.60 18.56
C GLU A 84 -20.35 1.60 18.41
N LEU A 85 -19.70 2.72 18.71
CA LEU A 85 -18.24 2.84 18.63
C LEU A 85 -17.55 1.88 19.60
N GLN A 86 -18.06 1.74 20.83
CA GLN A 86 -17.57 0.78 21.80
C GLN A 86 -17.72 -0.66 21.29
N HIS A 87 -18.87 -0.98 20.68
CA HIS A 87 -19.10 -2.28 20.07
C HIS A 87 -18.10 -2.58 18.96
N VAL A 88 -17.92 -1.65 18.02
CA VAL A 88 -16.98 -1.79 16.88
C VAL A 88 -15.54 -1.93 17.34
N ARG A 89 -15.15 -1.22 18.40
CA ARG A 89 -13.80 -1.30 18.98
C ARG A 89 -13.53 -2.63 19.67
N THR A 90 -14.56 -3.22 20.29
CA THR A 90 -14.44 -4.45 21.08
C THR A 90 -14.63 -5.70 20.21
N HIS A 91 -15.66 -5.70 19.36
CA HIS A 91 -16.11 -6.88 18.62
C HIS A 91 -15.80 -6.82 17.12
N GLY A 92 -15.33 -5.67 16.62
CA GLY A 92 -15.16 -5.42 15.18
C GLY A 92 -16.46 -4.93 14.52
N VAL A 93 -16.37 -4.62 13.23
CA VAL A 93 -17.52 -4.18 12.41
C VAL A 93 -18.29 -5.41 11.93
N PRO A 94 -19.64 -5.41 11.97
CA PRO A 94 -20.44 -6.54 11.54
C PRO A 94 -20.46 -6.66 10.01
N VAL A 95 -19.52 -7.42 9.43
CA VAL A 95 -19.39 -7.61 7.98
C VAL A 95 -20.50 -8.52 7.42
N LYS A 96 -21.19 -8.09 6.36
CA LYS A 96 -22.24 -8.90 5.73
C LYS A 96 -21.68 -10.19 5.09
N PRO A 97 -22.35 -11.35 5.29
CA PRO A 97 -21.89 -12.61 4.70
C PRO A 97 -21.78 -12.52 3.17
N GLY A 98 -20.63 -12.92 2.63
CA GLY A 98 -20.34 -12.91 1.19
C GLY A 98 -19.58 -11.68 0.69
N LEU A 99 -19.44 -10.62 1.48
CA LEU A 99 -18.73 -9.40 1.06
C LEU A 99 -17.27 -9.66 0.65
N LEU A 100 -16.49 -10.30 1.51
CA LEU A 100 -15.07 -10.55 1.26
C LEU A 100 -14.83 -11.32 -0.05
N PRO A 101 -15.50 -12.47 -0.31
CA PRO A 101 -15.40 -13.14 -1.61
C PRO A 101 -15.81 -12.28 -2.80
N VAL A 102 -16.84 -11.44 -2.66
CA VAL A 102 -17.26 -10.51 -3.74
C VAL A 102 -16.13 -9.52 -4.05
N LEU A 103 -15.61 -8.82 -3.03
CA LEU A 103 -14.53 -7.85 -3.20
C LEU A 103 -13.27 -8.48 -3.79
N GLU A 104 -12.88 -9.66 -3.31
CA GLU A 104 -11.73 -10.40 -3.81
C GLU A 104 -11.89 -10.77 -5.29
N ARG A 105 -13.08 -11.23 -5.68
CA ARG A 105 -13.36 -11.67 -7.04
C ARG A 105 -13.42 -10.52 -8.03
N LEU A 106 -13.99 -9.39 -7.63
CA LEU A 106 -13.99 -8.16 -8.44
C LEU A 106 -12.56 -7.62 -8.61
N ARG A 107 -11.75 -7.59 -7.53
CA ARG A 107 -10.33 -7.20 -7.64
C ARG A 107 -9.53 -8.12 -8.55
N LYS A 108 -9.66 -9.44 -8.39
CA LYS A 108 -8.97 -10.42 -9.24
C LYS A 108 -9.41 -10.33 -10.71
N SER A 109 -10.58 -9.77 -11.00
CA SER A 109 -11.07 -9.50 -12.35
C SER A 109 -10.58 -8.15 -12.92
N GLY A 110 -9.71 -7.45 -12.17
CA GLY A 110 -9.09 -6.19 -12.55
C GLY A 110 -10.01 -4.97 -12.44
N LEU A 111 -11.10 -5.04 -11.67
CA LEU A 111 -11.99 -3.91 -11.49
C LEU A 111 -11.41 -2.90 -10.48
N LYS A 112 -11.59 -1.61 -10.78
CA LYS A 112 -11.43 -0.56 -9.78
C LYS A 112 -12.67 -0.51 -8.89
N MET A 113 -12.52 -0.17 -7.62
CA MET A 113 -13.63 -0.13 -6.69
C MET A 113 -13.62 1.09 -5.79
N ALA A 114 -14.80 1.61 -5.51
CA ALA A 114 -15.01 2.72 -4.61
C ALA A 114 -16.11 2.42 -3.58
N VAL A 115 -16.08 3.16 -2.48
CA VAL A 115 -17.20 3.27 -1.54
C VAL A 115 -17.92 4.59 -1.81
N ALA A 116 -19.25 4.56 -1.86
CA ALA A 116 -20.12 5.73 -1.99
C ALA A 116 -21.17 5.70 -0.87
N THR A 117 -20.88 6.38 0.24
CA THR A 117 -21.68 6.31 1.48
C THR A 117 -22.16 7.68 1.95
N SER A 118 -23.36 7.73 2.54
CA SER A 118 -23.86 8.93 3.24
C SER A 118 -23.13 9.22 4.55
N SER A 119 -22.33 8.28 5.06
CA SER A 119 -21.52 8.44 6.26
C SER A 119 -20.35 9.41 6.04
N ARG A 120 -19.90 10.06 7.12
CA ARG A 120 -18.72 10.94 7.09
C ARG A 120 -17.45 10.14 6.84
N ARG A 121 -16.46 10.72 6.14
CA ARG A 121 -15.20 10.04 5.80
C ARG A 121 -14.51 9.36 6.98
N ALA A 122 -14.39 10.05 8.12
CA ALA A 122 -13.72 9.51 9.30
C ALA A 122 -14.35 8.20 9.79
N ILE A 123 -15.68 8.09 9.75
CA ILE A 123 -16.41 6.88 10.18
C ILE A 123 -16.26 5.77 9.13
N ALA A 124 -16.44 6.13 7.85
CA ALA A 124 -16.32 5.17 6.75
C ALA A 124 -14.93 4.52 6.71
N GLU A 125 -13.86 5.32 6.78
CA GLU A 125 -12.49 4.81 6.79
C GLU A 125 -12.23 3.96 8.02
N GLU A 126 -12.68 4.38 9.21
CA GLU A 126 -12.57 3.57 10.43
C GLU A 126 -13.22 2.19 10.23
N TYR A 127 -14.45 2.14 9.70
CA TYR A 127 -15.16 0.87 9.52
C TYR A 127 -14.48 -0.03 8.49
N LEU A 128 -14.07 0.53 7.35
CA LEU A 128 -13.37 -0.21 6.29
C LEU A 128 -12.00 -0.75 6.76
N ILE A 129 -11.26 0.01 7.58
CA ILE A 129 -9.99 -0.43 8.17
C ILE A 129 -10.23 -1.58 9.15
N ASN A 130 -11.24 -1.45 10.01
CA ASN A 130 -11.55 -2.44 11.05
C ASN A 130 -12.09 -3.75 10.49
N ALA A 131 -12.89 -3.65 9.43
CA ALA A 131 -13.34 -4.80 8.65
C ALA A 131 -12.24 -5.41 7.78
N ASN A 132 -11.05 -4.80 7.75
CA ASN A 132 -9.90 -5.25 6.97
C ASN A 132 -10.13 -5.22 5.44
N ILE A 133 -11.05 -4.35 4.98
CA ILE A 133 -11.47 -4.26 3.57
C ILE A 133 -11.11 -2.95 2.88
N PHE A 134 -10.59 -1.94 3.59
CA PHE A 134 -10.15 -0.68 2.99
C PHE A 134 -9.16 -0.86 1.82
N LYS A 135 -8.37 -1.94 1.87
CA LYS A 135 -7.43 -2.34 0.80
C LYS A 135 -8.11 -2.64 -0.54
N TYR A 136 -9.36 -3.08 -0.52
CA TYR A 136 -10.13 -3.36 -1.72
C TYR A 136 -10.70 -2.11 -2.37
N PHE A 137 -10.48 -0.89 -1.87
CA PHE A 137 -11.05 0.32 -2.46
C PHE A 137 -9.94 1.30 -2.89
N ASP A 138 -10.04 1.78 -4.13
CA ASP A 138 -9.12 2.77 -4.71
C ASP A 138 -9.39 4.13 -4.09
N LEU A 139 -10.66 4.45 -3.86
CA LEU A 139 -11.14 5.69 -3.24
C LEU A 139 -12.44 5.49 -2.47
N CYS A 140 -12.81 6.51 -1.70
CA CYS A 140 -14.11 6.61 -1.04
C CYS A 140 -14.69 8.00 -1.33
N VAL A 141 -16.00 8.06 -1.59
CA VAL A 141 -16.79 9.30 -1.66
C VAL A 141 -17.79 9.25 -0.53
N CYS A 142 -17.71 10.24 0.35
CA CYS A 142 -18.43 10.26 1.62
C CYS A 142 -19.48 11.38 1.66
N GLY A 143 -20.43 11.28 2.59
CA GLY A 143 -21.57 12.19 2.66
C GLY A 143 -21.19 13.64 2.95
N ASP A 144 -20.07 13.86 3.64
CA ASP A 144 -19.48 15.17 3.92
C ASP A 144 -18.75 15.79 2.72
N GLU A 145 -18.68 15.08 1.60
CA GLU A 145 -17.98 15.53 0.39
C GLU A 145 -18.96 15.96 -0.72
N VAL A 146 -20.25 15.66 -0.59
CA VAL A 146 -21.28 15.94 -1.61
C VAL A 146 -22.24 17.06 -1.20
N LYS A 147 -22.75 17.81 -2.18
CA LYS A 147 -23.75 18.86 -1.93
C LYS A 147 -25.15 18.28 -1.75
N GLN A 148 -25.48 17.23 -2.51
CA GLN A 148 -26.78 16.57 -2.49
C GLN A 148 -26.60 15.08 -2.19
N GLY A 149 -27.03 14.67 -1.00
CA GLY A 149 -27.06 13.26 -0.60
C GLY A 149 -28.09 12.44 -1.37
N LYS A 150 -28.06 11.12 -1.19
CA LYS A 150 -29.07 10.19 -1.73
C LYS A 150 -30.49 10.68 -1.35
N PRO A 151 -31.46 10.72 -2.27
CA PRO A 151 -31.50 10.01 -3.56
C PRO A 151 -30.87 10.72 -4.76
N HIS A 152 -30.26 11.90 -4.61
CA HIS A 152 -29.60 12.56 -5.73
C HIS A 152 -28.40 11.72 -6.24
N PRO A 153 -28.13 11.65 -7.56
CA PRO A 153 -27.08 10.78 -8.12
C PRO A 153 -25.63 11.27 -7.89
N GLU A 154 -25.44 12.47 -7.34
CA GLU A 154 -24.12 13.12 -7.20
C GLU A 154 -23.05 12.19 -6.60
N ILE A 155 -23.37 11.45 -5.54
CA ILE A 155 -22.37 10.61 -4.87
C ILE A 155 -21.83 9.48 -5.77
N PHE A 156 -22.71 8.84 -6.54
CA PHE A 156 -22.34 7.77 -7.46
C PHE A 156 -21.66 8.32 -8.72
N LEU A 157 -22.14 9.45 -9.25
CA LEU A 157 -21.51 10.13 -10.38
C LEU A 157 -20.08 10.55 -10.05
N ARG A 158 -19.88 11.15 -8.87
CA ARG A 158 -18.54 11.54 -8.41
C ARG A 158 -17.63 10.34 -8.19
N ALA A 159 -18.15 9.23 -7.66
CA ALA A 159 -17.36 8.01 -7.51
C ALA A 159 -16.96 7.41 -8.87
N ALA A 160 -17.87 7.39 -9.85
CA ALA A 160 -17.60 6.90 -11.21
C ALA A 160 -16.56 7.79 -11.93
N GLU A 161 -16.76 9.11 -11.89
CA GLU A 161 -15.83 10.11 -12.44
C GLU A 161 -14.44 9.96 -11.82
N ALA A 162 -14.37 9.87 -10.49
CA ALA A 162 -13.11 9.73 -9.77
C ALA A 162 -12.36 8.43 -10.07
N LEU A 163 -13.06 7.36 -10.45
CA LEU A 163 -12.46 6.09 -10.91
C LEU A 163 -12.05 6.11 -12.38
N ASN A 164 -12.32 7.20 -13.09
CA ASN A 164 -12.16 7.34 -14.54
C ASN A 164 -13.01 6.32 -15.32
N SER A 165 -14.27 6.16 -14.90
CA SER A 165 -15.21 5.19 -15.45
C SER A 165 -16.54 5.85 -15.81
N PRO A 166 -17.11 5.55 -17.00
CA PRO A 166 -18.46 6.00 -17.31
C PRO A 166 -19.48 5.23 -16.45
N PRO A 167 -20.59 5.86 -15.99
CA PRO A 167 -21.56 5.23 -15.09
C PRO A 167 -22.13 3.91 -15.61
N GLU A 168 -22.39 3.78 -16.91
CA GLU A 168 -22.98 2.59 -17.52
C GLU A 168 -22.09 1.33 -17.47
N ARG A 169 -20.83 1.47 -17.05
CA ARG A 169 -19.88 0.38 -16.79
C ARG A 169 -19.62 0.13 -15.30
N CYS A 170 -20.31 0.88 -14.43
CA CYS A 170 -20.19 0.78 -12.98
C CYS A 170 -21.30 -0.12 -12.42
N LEU A 171 -20.94 -1.19 -11.72
CA LEU A 171 -21.87 -1.86 -10.82
C LEU A 171 -22.04 -0.98 -9.57
N MET A 172 -23.28 -0.59 -9.23
CA MET A 172 -23.55 0.24 -8.06
C MET A 172 -24.40 -0.57 -7.08
N LEU A 173 -23.77 -1.10 -6.03
CA LEU A 173 -24.42 -1.98 -5.05
C LEU A 173 -25.06 -1.16 -3.93
N GLU A 174 -26.34 -1.43 -3.67
CA GLU A 174 -27.16 -0.71 -2.69
C GLU A 174 -28.26 -1.61 -2.11
N ASP A 175 -28.68 -1.38 -0.87
CA ASP A 175 -29.82 -1.95 -0.19
C ASP A 175 -31.02 -0.99 -0.08
N SER A 176 -30.79 0.31 0.04
CA SER A 176 -31.86 1.27 0.36
C SER A 176 -32.61 1.79 -0.87
N GLU A 177 -33.86 2.24 -0.66
CA GLU A 177 -34.65 2.88 -1.73
C GLU A 177 -33.98 4.16 -2.26
N ASN A 178 -33.44 4.99 -1.36
CA ASN A 178 -32.85 6.27 -1.75
C ASN A 178 -31.58 6.07 -2.56
N GLY A 179 -30.69 5.15 -2.16
CA GLY A 179 -29.51 4.90 -2.94
C GLY A 179 -29.79 4.09 -4.20
N LEU A 180 -30.81 3.22 -4.24
CA LEU A 180 -31.23 2.58 -5.50
C LEU A 180 -31.68 3.63 -6.53
N ARG A 181 -32.46 4.63 -6.11
CA ARG A 181 -32.82 5.78 -6.97
C ARG A 181 -31.57 6.51 -7.46
N SER A 182 -30.68 6.87 -6.54
CA SER A 182 -29.42 7.58 -6.80
C SER A 182 -28.54 6.83 -7.80
N ALA A 183 -28.34 5.53 -7.62
CA ALA A 183 -27.54 4.68 -8.51
C ALA A 183 -28.14 4.58 -9.92
N ALA A 184 -29.46 4.38 -10.01
CA ALA A 184 -30.15 4.32 -11.30
C ALA A 184 -30.20 5.70 -11.99
N ASP A 185 -30.41 6.79 -11.26
CA ASP A 185 -30.40 8.16 -11.81
C ASP A 185 -28.99 8.61 -12.24
N ALA A 186 -27.94 8.00 -11.68
CA ALA A 186 -26.57 8.20 -12.14
C ALA A 186 -26.27 7.52 -13.49
N GLY A 187 -27.20 6.70 -14.02
CA GLY A 187 -26.96 5.89 -15.22
C GLY A 187 -26.14 4.63 -14.96
N GLY A 188 -25.95 4.26 -13.69
CA GLY A 188 -25.21 3.08 -13.28
C GLY A 188 -26.01 1.77 -13.40
N LEU A 189 -25.30 0.65 -13.33
CA LEU A 189 -25.91 -0.67 -13.23
C LEU A 189 -26.24 -0.96 -11.77
N ALA A 190 -27.39 -0.46 -11.33
CA ALA A 190 -27.81 -0.54 -9.93
C ALA A 190 -28.14 -1.98 -9.51
N ILE A 191 -27.44 -2.49 -8.51
CA ILE A 191 -27.61 -3.83 -7.94
C ILE A 191 -28.26 -3.68 -6.57
N LEU A 192 -29.51 -4.13 -6.45
CA LEU A 192 -30.21 -4.15 -5.17
C LEU A 192 -29.78 -5.39 -4.36
N VAL A 193 -29.23 -5.17 -3.16
CA VAL A 193 -28.93 -6.17 -2.15
C VAL A 193 -29.94 -6.01 -1.02
N GLU A 194 -30.92 -6.90 -0.92
CA GLU A 194 -32.02 -6.71 0.03
C GLU A 194 -31.54 -6.70 1.49
N ASP A 195 -32.16 -5.85 2.32
CA ASP A 195 -31.93 -5.78 3.75
C ASP A 195 -33.23 -5.59 4.56
N ILE A 196 -33.20 -4.88 5.69
CA ILE A 196 -34.31 -4.80 6.67
C ILE A 196 -35.60 -4.30 6.02
N LYS A 197 -35.52 -3.23 5.20
CA LYS A 197 -36.68 -2.60 4.57
C LYS A 197 -36.56 -2.68 3.05
N PRO A 198 -37.42 -3.46 2.37
CA PRO A 198 -37.38 -3.52 0.91
C PRO A 198 -37.80 -2.17 0.29
N PRO A 199 -37.18 -1.75 -0.82
CA PRO A 199 -37.68 -0.62 -1.60
C PRO A 199 -39.10 -0.85 -2.10
N ARG A 200 -39.85 0.22 -2.35
CA ARG A 200 -41.17 0.10 -2.99
C ARG A 200 -41.04 -0.60 -4.36
N PRO A 201 -42.05 -1.40 -4.78
CA PRO A 201 -41.98 -2.17 -6.02
C PRO A 201 -41.57 -1.34 -7.25
N GLU A 202 -42.14 -0.15 -7.41
CA GLU A 202 -41.83 0.75 -8.53
C GLU A 202 -40.38 1.25 -8.53
N VAL A 203 -39.72 1.28 -7.37
CA VAL A 203 -38.30 1.64 -7.25
C VAL A 203 -37.42 0.42 -7.45
N ALA A 204 -37.83 -0.73 -6.90
CA ALA A 204 -37.11 -1.98 -7.05
C ALA A 204 -37.01 -2.43 -8.52
N GLU A 205 -37.99 -2.08 -9.36
CA GLU A 205 -37.98 -2.27 -10.82
C GLU A 205 -36.89 -1.46 -11.54
N ARG A 206 -36.36 -0.39 -10.91
CA ARG A 206 -35.23 0.38 -11.45
C ARG A 206 -33.89 -0.32 -11.29
N ALA A 207 -33.82 -1.41 -10.51
CA ALA A 207 -32.59 -2.17 -10.32
C ALA A 207 -32.25 -2.95 -11.60
N PHE A 208 -30.98 -2.91 -12.01
CA PHE A 208 -30.46 -3.76 -13.07
C PHE A 208 -30.47 -5.24 -12.67
N ALA A 209 -30.21 -5.54 -11.39
CA ALA A 209 -30.37 -6.87 -10.80
C ALA A 209 -30.69 -6.77 -9.32
N ARG A 210 -31.27 -7.84 -8.76
CA ARG A 210 -31.71 -7.90 -7.36
C ARG A 210 -31.25 -9.22 -6.73
N TYR A 211 -30.78 -9.14 -5.49
CA TYR A 211 -30.31 -10.30 -4.73
C TYR A 211 -30.74 -10.20 -3.27
N ALA A 212 -31.16 -11.33 -2.70
CA ALA A 212 -31.49 -11.40 -1.27
C ALA A 212 -30.27 -11.20 -0.35
N SER A 213 -29.04 -11.34 -0.88
CA SER A 213 -27.80 -11.12 -0.13
C SER A 213 -26.59 -11.02 -1.07
N LEU A 214 -25.45 -10.56 -0.53
CA LEU A 214 -24.16 -10.61 -1.23
C LEU A 214 -23.72 -12.04 -1.61
N ARG A 215 -24.18 -13.08 -0.89
CA ARG A 215 -23.96 -14.48 -1.30
C ARG A 215 -24.69 -14.83 -2.59
N GLY A 216 -25.92 -14.32 -2.75
CA GLY A 216 -26.68 -14.47 -4.00
C GLY A 216 -25.97 -13.78 -5.17
N PHE A 217 -25.53 -12.54 -4.96
CA PHE A 217 -24.73 -11.83 -5.96
C PHE A 217 -23.42 -12.56 -6.31
N LEU A 218 -22.72 -13.11 -5.30
CA LEU A 218 -21.49 -13.88 -5.50
C LEU A 218 -21.69 -15.09 -6.42
N GLN A 219 -22.82 -15.79 -6.31
CA GLN A 219 -23.12 -16.96 -7.15
C GLN A 219 -23.20 -16.59 -8.63
N GLU A 220 -23.85 -15.48 -8.96
CA GLU A 220 -23.93 -15.02 -10.35
C GLU A 220 -22.60 -14.43 -10.83
N LEU A 221 -21.94 -13.62 -9.99
CA LEU A 221 -20.60 -13.10 -10.27
C LEU A 221 -19.61 -14.24 -10.58
N ALA A 222 -19.77 -15.39 -9.92
CA ALA A 222 -18.93 -16.55 -10.14
C ALA A 222 -18.94 -17.09 -11.57
N ALA A 223 -20.10 -17.04 -12.22
CA ALA A 223 -20.28 -17.50 -13.59
C ALA A 223 -19.63 -16.55 -14.61
N CYS A 224 -19.54 -15.27 -14.26
CA CYS A 224 -19.01 -14.22 -15.13
C CYS A 224 -17.50 -14.01 -14.98
N THR A 225 -16.92 -14.42 -13.85
CA THR A 225 -15.48 -14.25 -13.62
C THR A 225 -14.68 -15.29 -14.38
N PRO A 226 -13.52 -14.92 -14.97
CA PRO A 226 -12.67 -15.87 -15.67
C PRO A 226 -12.40 -17.08 -14.80
N ARG A 227 -12.61 -18.30 -15.35
CA ARG A 227 -12.07 -19.50 -14.71
C ARG A 227 -10.56 -19.30 -14.67
N LEU A 228 -10.02 -19.19 -13.46
CA LEU A 228 -8.58 -19.21 -13.30
C LEU A 228 -8.11 -20.52 -13.94
N PRO A 229 -7.15 -20.47 -14.89
CA PRO A 229 -6.57 -21.70 -15.40
C PRO A 229 -6.02 -22.49 -14.21
N MET A 230 -5.95 -23.82 -14.35
CA MET A 230 -5.13 -24.60 -13.42
C MET A 230 -3.78 -23.89 -13.36
N PRO A 231 -3.32 -23.47 -12.17
CA PRO A 231 -2.08 -22.71 -12.08
C PRO A 231 -1.02 -23.53 -12.80
N ALA A 232 -0.41 -22.95 -13.82
CA ALA A 232 0.77 -23.56 -14.40
C ALA A 232 1.74 -23.72 -13.23
N LEU A 233 2.09 -24.95 -12.90
CA LEU A 233 3.14 -25.25 -11.93
C LEU A 233 4.44 -24.84 -12.61
N THR A 234 4.68 -23.53 -12.70
CA THR A 234 5.83 -22.99 -13.42
C THR A 234 7.12 -23.39 -12.71
N GLU A 235 7.07 -23.58 -11.38
CA GLU A 235 8.11 -24.21 -10.57
C GLU A 235 7.46 -24.84 -9.31
N PRO A 236 8.03 -25.92 -8.74
CA PRO A 236 7.56 -26.43 -7.45
C PRO A 236 7.73 -25.35 -6.38
N PHE A 237 6.64 -25.00 -5.69
CA PHE A 237 6.74 -24.21 -4.45
C PHE A 237 7.73 -24.89 -3.51
N PRO A 238 8.60 -24.13 -2.82
CA PRO A 238 9.67 -24.70 -2.03
C PRO A 238 9.11 -25.60 -0.92
N GLN A 239 9.21 -26.91 -1.09
CA GLN A 239 8.78 -27.89 -0.08
C GLN A 239 9.90 -28.19 0.92
N ALA A 240 11.16 -28.04 0.51
CA ALA A 240 12.31 -28.33 1.33
C ALA A 240 12.70 -27.11 2.19
N VAL A 241 12.93 -27.38 3.47
CA VAL A 241 13.56 -26.43 4.38
C VAL A 241 15.07 -26.65 4.31
N ASN A 242 15.80 -25.61 3.98
CA ASN A 242 17.26 -25.63 4.04
C ASN A 242 17.71 -25.41 5.49
N GLN A 243 18.92 -25.87 5.84
CA GLN A 243 19.53 -25.63 7.14
C GLN A 243 20.13 -24.21 7.28
N LEU A 244 20.19 -23.45 6.18
CA LEU A 244 20.72 -22.10 6.16
C LEU A 244 19.81 -21.10 6.88
N LYS A 245 20.41 -20.06 7.45
CA LYS A 245 19.72 -18.99 8.17
C LYS A 245 19.94 -17.65 7.47
N ALA A 246 18.91 -16.81 7.48
CA ALA A 246 18.99 -15.45 6.98
C ALA A 246 18.85 -14.45 8.12
N GLY A 247 19.62 -13.36 8.08
CA GLY A 247 19.59 -12.29 9.08
C GLY A 247 18.98 -11.00 8.53
N ILE A 248 18.28 -10.25 9.37
CA ILE A 248 17.77 -8.91 9.07
C ILE A 248 18.17 -7.98 10.21
N HIS A 249 19.23 -7.20 10.00
CA HIS A 249 19.65 -6.19 10.94
C HIS A 249 18.81 -4.92 10.74
N GLY A 250 17.78 -4.75 11.58
CA GLY A 250 16.82 -3.65 11.49
C GLY A 250 15.46 -4.08 10.93
N PHE A 251 14.56 -4.51 11.82
CA PHE A 251 13.19 -4.92 11.52
C PHE A 251 12.22 -3.72 11.33
N GLY A 252 12.61 -2.80 10.46
CA GLY A 252 11.79 -1.66 10.05
C GLY A 252 10.91 -1.99 8.84
N ALA A 253 10.41 -0.95 8.15
CA ALA A 253 9.62 -1.10 6.94
C ALA A 253 10.36 -1.90 5.86
N MET A 254 11.64 -1.59 5.59
CA MET A 254 12.42 -2.34 4.61
C MET A 254 12.74 -3.76 5.09
N GLY A 255 13.27 -3.90 6.30
CA GLY A 255 13.65 -5.21 6.84
C GLY A 255 12.47 -6.17 6.94
N GLY A 256 11.45 -5.81 7.73
CA GLY A 256 10.29 -6.68 7.96
C GLY A 256 9.25 -6.65 6.86
N GLY A 257 9.07 -5.50 6.19
CA GLY A 257 8.07 -5.35 5.15
C GLY A 257 8.56 -5.69 3.75
N TYR A 258 9.86 -5.86 3.50
CA TYR A 258 10.37 -6.26 2.19
C TYR A 258 11.39 -7.41 2.24
N LEU A 259 12.51 -7.24 2.94
CA LEU A 259 13.62 -8.21 2.89
C LEU A 259 13.22 -9.57 3.48
N ALA A 260 12.36 -9.58 4.50
CA ALA A 260 11.79 -10.83 5.01
C ALA A 260 10.96 -11.59 3.95
N GLN A 261 10.33 -10.88 3.01
CA GLN A 261 9.58 -11.50 1.90
C GLN A 261 10.54 -12.13 0.87
N VAL A 262 11.63 -11.41 0.57
CA VAL A 262 12.72 -11.88 -0.28
C VAL A 262 13.31 -13.17 0.31
N PHE A 263 13.69 -13.14 1.58
CA PHE A 263 14.27 -14.29 2.27
C PHE A 263 13.28 -15.45 2.48
N SER A 264 11.98 -15.19 2.56
CA SER A 264 10.98 -16.25 2.70
C SER A 264 10.83 -17.12 1.43
N HIS A 265 11.25 -16.64 0.25
CA HIS A 265 11.20 -17.39 -1.03
C HIS A 265 12.51 -17.19 -1.81
N TRP A 266 13.63 -17.31 -1.10
CA TRP A 266 14.90 -16.72 -1.50
C TRP A 266 15.48 -17.27 -2.81
N ASP A 267 15.62 -18.59 -2.96
CA ASP A 267 16.11 -19.29 -4.15
C ASP A 267 14.98 -19.89 -5.01
N GLY A 268 13.72 -19.65 -4.65
CA GLY A 268 12.54 -20.21 -5.31
C GLY A 268 12.26 -21.70 -5.05
N TYR A 269 13.23 -22.48 -4.53
CA TYR A 269 13.13 -23.94 -4.38
C TYR A 269 13.23 -24.43 -2.94
N THR A 270 13.86 -23.66 -2.05
CA THR A 270 13.94 -23.93 -0.61
C THR A 270 13.53 -22.71 0.21
N ARG A 271 13.21 -22.94 1.49
CA ARG A 271 13.08 -21.85 2.48
C ARG A 271 14.26 -21.90 3.44
N PRO A 272 14.74 -20.75 3.96
CA PRO A 272 15.68 -20.78 5.07
C PRO A 272 15.05 -21.50 6.26
N GLY A 273 15.90 -22.15 7.05
CA GLY A 273 15.48 -22.83 8.28
C GLY A 273 14.95 -21.84 9.31
N GLU A 274 15.54 -20.66 9.36
CA GLU A 274 15.17 -19.56 10.26
C GLU A 274 15.54 -18.21 9.64
N ILE A 275 14.69 -17.20 9.88
CA ILE A 275 15.01 -15.80 9.65
C ILE A 275 15.17 -15.13 11.02
N ILE A 276 16.35 -14.58 11.31
CA ILE A 276 16.64 -13.86 12.55
C ILE A 276 16.60 -12.37 12.25
N ALA A 277 15.84 -11.59 13.00
CA ALA A 277 15.75 -10.15 12.79
C ALA A 277 15.96 -9.36 14.09
N SER A 278 16.62 -8.20 14.04
CA SER A 278 16.79 -7.34 15.22
C SER A 278 15.82 -6.17 15.23
N THR A 279 15.22 -5.86 16.38
CA THR A 279 14.32 -4.71 16.57
C THR A 279 14.50 -4.08 17.94
N GLY A 280 14.40 -2.74 18.00
CA GLY A 280 14.30 -2.02 19.28
C GLY A 280 12.86 -1.92 19.80
N ASN A 281 11.88 -2.47 19.08
CA ASN A 281 10.46 -2.41 19.47
C ASN A 281 10.04 -3.71 20.15
N ALA A 282 9.90 -3.67 21.48
CA ALA A 282 9.54 -4.83 22.30
C ALA A 282 8.16 -5.41 21.92
N LEU A 283 7.15 -4.57 21.69
CA LEU A 283 5.81 -5.02 21.32
C LEU A 283 5.82 -5.85 20.03
N LEU A 284 6.55 -5.41 19.01
CA LEU A 284 6.69 -6.16 17.75
C LEU A 284 7.47 -7.44 17.93
N ARG A 285 8.58 -7.40 18.69
CA ARG A 285 9.37 -8.58 19.00
C ARG A 285 8.50 -9.65 19.64
N ASP A 286 7.79 -9.29 20.69
CA ASP A 286 7.02 -10.22 21.49
C ASP A 286 5.80 -10.73 20.71
N ALA A 287 5.12 -9.86 19.96
CA ALA A 287 4.00 -10.25 19.10
C ALA A 287 4.42 -11.22 17.98
N VAL A 288 5.53 -10.95 17.26
CA VAL A 288 5.97 -11.85 16.19
C VAL A 288 6.50 -13.16 16.75
N ASN A 289 7.26 -13.12 17.85
CA ASN A 289 7.76 -14.34 18.48
C ASN A 289 6.61 -15.21 19.03
N ALA A 290 5.52 -14.61 19.54
CA ALA A 290 4.34 -15.34 19.99
C ALA A 290 3.57 -16.00 18.84
N PHE A 291 3.41 -15.31 17.70
CA PHE A 291 2.72 -15.88 16.54
C PHE A 291 3.61 -16.81 15.70
N GLY A 292 4.93 -16.65 15.77
CA GLY A 292 5.92 -17.32 14.89
C GLY A 292 5.80 -16.93 13.40
N LYS A 293 4.91 -16.00 13.09
CA LYS A 293 4.56 -15.53 11.74
C LYS A 293 3.91 -14.14 11.80
N TYR A 294 3.92 -13.48 10.66
CA TYR A 294 3.14 -12.25 10.44
C TYR A 294 2.82 -12.13 8.95
N SER A 295 2.07 -11.11 8.58
CA SER A 295 1.67 -10.86 7.20
C SER A 295 2.08 -9.47 6.74
N VAL A 296 2.50 -9.40 5.48
CA VAL A 296 2.73 -8.17 4.72
C VAL A 296 1.61 -8.00 3.71
N ARG A 297 1.00 -6.82 3.67
CA ARG A 297 -0.16 -6.52 2.83
C ARG A 297 0.23 -5.84 1.52
N TYR A 298 -0.20 -6.41 0.41
CA TYR A 298 -0.20 -5.81 -0.91
C TYR A 298 -1.56 -5.21 -1.21
N GLY A 299 -1.71 -3.93 -0.86
CA GLY A 299 -2.99 -3.22 -0.96
C GLY A 299 -3.60 -3.26 -2.36
N SER A 300 -2.81 -2.96 -3.39
CA SER A 300 -3.24 -2.93 -4.80
C SER A 300 -3.73 -4.28 -5.33
N LEU A 301 -3.22 -5.39 -4.79
CA LEU A 301 -3.64 -6.75 -5.16
C LEU A 301 -4.66 -7.34 -4.19
N ALA A 302 -4.98 -6.62 -3.10
CA ALA A 302 -5.71 -7.13 -1.95
C ALA A 302 -5.18 -8.50 -1.46
N PHE A 303 -3.86 -8.68 -1.49
CA PHE A 303 -3.16 -9.91 -1.15
C PHE A 303 -2.36 -9.71 0.13
N ASP A 304 -2.39 -10.68 1.05
CA ASP A 304 -1.58 -10.66 2.26
C ASP A 304 -0.58 -11.82 2.19
N GLN A 305 0.72 -11.53 2.13
CA GLN A 305 1.78 -12.54 2.13
C GLN A 305 2.15 -12.89 3.57
N THR A 306 2.11 -14.17 3.93
CA THR A 306 2.51 -14.61 5.28
C THR A 306 3.99 -14.98 5.31
N ILE A 307 4.72 -14.39 6.25
CA ILE A 307 6.11 -14.66 6.56
C ILE A 307 6.15 -15.54 7.81
N GLN A 308 6.90 -16.64 7.76
CA GLN A 308 6.98 -17.65 8.81
C GLN A 308 8.44 -17.94 9.16
N ARG A 309 8.66 -18.70 10.24
CA ARG A 309 10.00 -19.10 10.73
C ARG A 309 10.89 -17.92 11.07
N MET A 310 10.29 -16.90 11.65
CA MET A 310 11.02 -15.69 12.03
C MET A 310 11.16 -15.60 13.54
N ARG A 311 12.35 -15.21 13.98
CA ARG A 311 12.66 -14.92 15.38
C ARG A 311 13.24 -13.52 15.48
N LEU A 312 12.63 -12.70 16.33
CA LEU A 312 13.09 -11.36 16.60
C LEU A 312 13.95 -11.35 17.87
N VAL A 313 15.10 -10.67 17.78
CA VAL A 313 16.01 -10.40 18.89
C VAL A 313 16.00 -8.91 19.21
N ASP A 314 16.39 -8.56 20.44
CA ASP A 314 16.55 -7.17 20.83
C ASP A 314 17.72 -6.54 20.07
N ALA A 315 17.51 -5.36 19.49
CA ALA A 315 18.59 -4.62 18.81
C ALA A 315 19.64 -4.05 19.79
N ALA A 316 19.32 -3.94 21.09
CA ALA A 316 20.27 -3.57 22.13
C ALA A 316 21.05 -4.77 22.70
N ASP A 317 20.70 -6.01 22.31
CA ASP A 317 21.46 -7.20 22.67
C ASP A 317 22.56 -7.45 21.63
N ASP A 318 23.71 -6.82 21.87
CA ASP A 318 24.89 -6.96 21.02
C ASP A 318 25.32 -8.42 20.80
N ALA A 319 25.11 -9.30 21.78
CA ALA A 319 25.47 -10.71 21.65
C ALA A 319 24.53 -11.44 20.69
N ALA A 320 23.23 -11.16 20.77
CA ALA A 320 22.24 -11.69 19.84
C ALA A 320 22.45 -11.16 18.41
N VAL A 321 22.74 -9.86 18.26
CA VAL A 321 23.02 -9.24 16.95
C VAL A 321 24.34 -9.77 16.37
N ALA A 322 25.42 -9.86 17.15
CA ALA A 322 26.67 -10.47 16.69
C ALA A 322 26.47 -11.95 16.30
N GLY A 323 25.66 -12.70 17.05
CA GLY A 323 25.28 -14.08 16.74
C GLY A 323 24.60 -14.22 15.37
N MET A 324 23.79 -13.25 14.94
CA MET A 324 23.20 -13.23 13.60
C MET A 324 24.26 -13.16 12.50
N TYR A 325 25.28 -12.31 12.63
CA TYR A 325 26.40 -12.24 11.66
C TYR A 325 27.31 -13.46 11.70
N ARG A 326 27.39 -14.13 12.86
CA ARG A 326 28.10 -15.40 13.02
C ARG A 326 27.38 -16.54 12.32
N ASP A 327 26.06 -16.65 12.48
CA ASP A 327 25.29 -17.86 12.16
C ASP A 327 24.56 -17.82 10.81
N CYS A 328 24.26 -16.64 10.27
CA CYS A 328 23.53 -16.52 8.99
C CYS A 328 24.46 -16.54 7.78
N GLU A 329 23.98 -17.04 6.64
CA GLU A 329 24.71 -17.03 5.37
C GLU A 329 24.50 -15.74 4.57
N ILE A 330 23.39 -15.06 4.87
CA ILE A 330 23.07 -13.75 4.32
C ILE A 330 22.47 -12.87 5.39
N VAL A 331 22.86 -11.59 5.42
CA VAL A 331 22.28 -10.61 6.33
C VAL A 331 21.88 -9.37 5.53
N ALA A 332 20.60 -8.99 5.59
CA ALA A 332 20.16 -7.68 5.13
C ALA A 332 20.39 -6.63 6.22
N LEU A 333 21.18 -5.61 5.92
CA LEU A 333 21.43 -4.46 6.78
C LEU A 333 20.45 -3.34 6.39
N CYS A 334 19.44 -3.12 7.23
CA CYS A 334 18.33 -2.18 7.01
C CYS A 334 18.29 -1.10 8.11
N LEU A 335 19.45 -0.58 8.48
CA LEU A 335 19.60 0.48 9.47
C LEU A 335 19.81 1.84 8.80
N PRO A 336 19.47 2.96 9.45
CA PRO A 336 19.83 4.27 8.92
C PRO A 336 21.33 4.54 9.04
N GLU A 337 21.86 5.45 8.22
CA GLU A 337 23.28 5.81 8.18
C GLU A 337 23.85 6.15 9.56
N GLN A 338 23.13 6.95 10.35
CA GLN A 338 23.58 7.37 11.68
C GLN A 338 23.76 6.22 12.68
N ALA A 339 23.11 5.06 12.47
CA ALA A 339 23.24 3.92 13.36
C ALA A 339 24.55 3.15 13.13
N MET A 340 25.23 3.37 11.99
CA MET A 340 26.39 2.57 11.60
C MET A 340 27.58 2.72 12.53
N ALA A 341 27.84 3.92 13.04
CA ALA A 341 28.94 4.16 13.97
C ALA A 341 28.81 3.30 15.24
N ALA A 342 27.59 3.14 15.76
CA ALA A 342 27.33 2.33 16.96
C ALA A 342 27.29 0.82 16.65
N GLN A 343 26.85 0.43 15.45
CA GLN A 343 26.61 -0.97 15.09
C GLN A 343 27.83 -1.65 14.45
N ALA A 344 28.76 -0.91 13.84
CA ALA A 344 29.96 -1.47 13.24
C ALA A 344 30.79 -2.34 14.21
N PRO A 345 30.99 -1.97 15.50
CA PRO A 345 31.67 -2.84 16.48
C PRO A 345 30.96 -4.17 16.74
N VAL A 346 29.62 -4.18 16.71
CA VAL A 346 28.80 -5.38 16.92
C VAL A 346 28.86 -6.30 15.70
N ILE A 347 28.80 -5.72 14.50
CA ILE A 347 28.99 -6.46 13.24
C ILE A 347 30.40 -7.08 13.22
N ALA A 348 31.43 -6.28 13.52
CA ALA A 348 32.81 -6.73 13.57
C ALA A 348 33.03 -7.86 14.59
N ARG A 349 32.34 -7.82 15.75
CA ARG A 349 32.32 -8.92 16.71
C ARG A 349 31.82 -10.21 16.06
N GLY A 350 30.66 -10.17 15.40
CA GLY A 350 30.07 -11.34 14.75
C GLY A 350 30.95 -11.91 13.63
N LEU A 351 31.57 -11.04 12.81
CA LEU A 351 32.52 -11.45 11.78
C LEU A 351 33.78 -12.10 12.36
N ALA A 352 34.31 -11.57 13.47
CA ALA A 352 35.45 -12.16 14.16
C ALA A 352 35.12 -13.54 14.74
N GLU A 353 33.96 -13.68 15.38
CA GLU A 353 33.46 -14.97 15.89
C GLU A 353 33.27 -15.98 14.73
N ARG A 354 32.72 -15.53 13.60
CA ARG A 354 32.55 -16.34 12.39
C ARG A 354 33.90 -16.81 11.82
N PHE A 355 34.87 -15.90 11.72
CA PHE A 355 36.20 -16.21 11.21
C PHE A 355 36.92 -17.22 12.09
N ALA A 356 36.87 -17.04 13.42
CA ALA A 356 37.45 -17.95 14.39
C ALA A 356 36.82 -19.37 14.33
N ALA A 357 35.52 -19.46 14.04
CA ALA A 357 34.82 -20.72 13.86
C ALA A 357 35.03 -21.36 12.47
N HIS A 358 35.88 -20.77 11.60
CA HIS A 358 36.04 -21.17 10.19
C HIS A 358 34.71 -21.23 9.43
N GLY A 359 33.79 -20.30 9.74
CA GLY A 359 32.49 -20.21 9.09
C GLY A 359 32.59 -19.98 7.57
N ARG A 360 31.49 -20.27 6.87
CA ARG A 360 31.32 -20.03 5.43
C ARG A 360 31.42 -18.55 5.10
N SER A 361 31.56 -18.19 3.83
CA SER A 361 31.44 -16.80 3.41
C SER A 361 30.07 -16.21 3.80
N LEU A 362 30.02 -14.90 4.04
CA LEU A 362 28.80 -14.18 4.38
C LEU A 362 28.50 -13.16 3.28
N THR A 363 27.25 -13.08 2.85
CA THR A 363 26.75 -11.97 2.03
C THR A 363 26.02 -10.96 2.92
N VAL A 364 26.39 -9.68 2.85
CA VAL A 364 25.70 -8.58 3.53
C VAL A 364 25.01 -7.71 2.48
N LEU A 365 23.68 -7.76 2.40
CA LEU A 365 22.90 -6.87 1.55
C LEU A 365 22.77 -5.51 2.23
N VAL A 366 23.43 -4.49 1.71
CA VAL A 366 23.40 -3.16 2.29
C VAL A 366 22.23 -2.38 1.72
N VAL A 367 21.16 -2.27 2.51
CA VAL A 367 19.91 -1.58 2.13
C VAL A 367 19.91 -0.20 2.77
N LEU A 368 20.71 0.69 2.19
CA LEU A 368 20.83 2.09 2.60
C LEU A 368 20.39 3.00 1.46
N ASN A 369 19.63 4.05 1.78
CA ASN A 369 19.29 5.08 0.78
C ASN A 369 20.46 6.05 0.58
N LYS A 370 21.63 5.51 0.21
CA LYS A 370 22.90 6.22 0.04
C LYS A 370 23.65 5.63 -1.16
N VAL A 371 24.17 6.49 -2.03
CA VAL A 371 25.10 6.06 -3.07
C VAL A 371 26.41 5.64 -2.41
N GLY A 372 26.94 4.46 -2.75
CA GLY A 372 28.14 3.93 -2.09
C GLY A 372 27.88 3.45 -0.66
N GLY A 373 26.63 3.05 -0.34
CA GLY A 373 26.25 2.56 0.98
C GLY A 373 27.05 1.32 1.40
N ALA A 374 27.29 0.38 0.50
CA ALA A 374 28.08 -0.82 0.79
C ALA A 374 29.52 -0.49 1.17
N ARG A 375 30.17 0.38 0.39
CA ARG A 375 31.53 0.85 0.67
C ARG A 375 31.61 1.56 2.02
N PHE A 376 30.66 2.45 2.30
CA PHE A 376 30.58 3.16 3.57
C PHE A 376 30.49 2.19 4.76
N VAL A 377 29.61 1.17 4.68
CA VAL A 377 29.47 0.16 5.72
C VAL A 377 30.74 -0.67 5.86
N GLN A 378 31.32 -1.12 4.75
CA GLN A 378 32.54 -1.92 4.74
C GLN A 378 33.70 -1.19 5.41
N GLU A 379 33.90 0.11 5.13
CA GLU A 379 34.95 0.93 5.73
C GLU A 379 34.80 1.04 7.27
N GLN A 380 33.57 1.27 7.75
CA GLN A 380 33.27 1.33 9.19
C GLN A 380 33.52 -0.01 9.90
N VAL A 381 33.03 -1.10 9.31
CA VAL A 381 33.21 -2.45 9.86
C VAL A 381 34.68 -2.87 9.83
N ALA A 382 35.42 -2.54 8.76
CA ALA A 382 36.85 -2.81 8.65
C ALA A 382 37.66 -2.10 9.74
N GLY A 383 37.33 -0.84 10.06
CA GLY A 383 37.93 -0.11 11.18
C GLY A 383 37.74 -0.86 12.50
N ALA A 384 36.50 -1.19 12.83
CA ALA A 384 36.16 -1.91 14.07
C ALA A 384 36.74 -3.34 14.13
N LEU A 385 36.93 -3.99 12.98
CA LEU A 385 37.51 -5.33 12.92
C LEU A 385 39.02 -5.32 13.16
N ARG A 386 39.73 -4.30 12.67
CA ARG A 386 41.18 -4.12 12.90
C ARG A 386 41.50 -3.78 14.37
N GLU A 387 40.54 -3.25 15.13
CA GLU A 387 40.66 -3.09 16.58
C GLU A 387 40.51 -4.41 17.33
N ARG A 388 39.87 -5.42 16.72
CA ARG A 388 39.54 -6.72 17.34
C ARG A 388 40.48 -7.85 16.94
N LEU A 389 40.99 -7.83 15.72
CA LEU A 389 41.82 -8.88 15.14
C LEU A 389 43.14 -8.32 14.63
N PRO A 390 44.23 -9.13 14.63
CA PRO A 390 45.45 -8.77 13.91
C PRO A 390 45.14 -8.40 12.46
N ALA A 391 45.83 -7.40 11.91
CA ALA A 391 45.53 -6.83 10.59
C ALA A 391 45.34 -7.88 9.48
N ARG A 392 46.21 -8.89 9.42
CA ARG A 392 46.10 -9.98 8.43
C ARG A 392 44.81 -10.80 8.59
N GLN A 393 44.39 -11.09 9.82
CA GLN A 393 43.16 -11.85 10.08
C GLN A 393 41.92 -10.99 9.81
N ALA A 394 41.98 -9.69 10.12
CA ALA A 394 40.91 -8.75 9.78
C ALA A 394 40.67 -8.68 8.26
N GLU A 395 41.74 -8.56 7.46
CA GLU A 395 41.63 -8.58 5.99
C GLU A 395 41.06 -9.93 5.49
N GLN A 396 41.53 -11.06 6.01
CA GLN A 396 40.99 -12.38 5.64
C GLN A 396 39.51 -12.56 5.99
N ALA A 397 39.06 -12.00 7.11
CA ALA A 397 37.65 -12.01 7.50
C ALA A 397 36.80 -11.10 6.59
N LEU A 398 37.33 -9.95 6.17
CA LEU A 398 36.70 -9.05 5.20
C LEU A 398 36.63 -9.68 3.81
N GLU A 399 37.68 -10.35 3.33
CA GLU A 399 37.70 -11.08 2.05
C GLU A 399 36.62 -12.19 1.99
N ARG A 400 36.26 -12.76 3.14
CA ARG A 400 35.17 -13.75 3.28
C ARG A 400 33.78 -13.12 3.48
N THR A 401 33.70 -11.79 3.51
CA THR A 401 32.44 -11.06 3.73
C THR A 401 32.14 -10.17 2.53
N HIS A 402 31.13 -10.53 1.75
CA HIS A 402 30.72 -9.77 0.59
C HIS A 402 29.70 -8.70 0.98
N PHE A 403 30.13 -7.43 1.03
CA PHE A 403 29.23 -6.28 1.20
C PHE A 403 28.65 -5.89 -0.16
N CYS A 404 27.37 -6.18 -0.36
CA CYS A 404 26.68 -5.98 -1.62
C CYS A 404 25.91 -4.66 -1.59
N GLU A 405 26.15 -3.82 -2.59
CA GLU A 405 25.41 -2.59 -2.83
C GLU A 405 24.05 -2.91 -3.47
N THR A 406 23.00 -2.19 -3.05
CA THR A 406 21.63 -2.47 -3.50
C THR A 406 20.87 -1.22 -3.92
N VAL A 407 19.93 -1.39 -4.86
CA VAL A 407 18.95 -0.36 -5.23
C VAL A 407 17.56 -0.86 -4.92
N VAL A 408 16.88 -0.15 -4.02
CA VAL A 408 15.50 -0.46 -3.62
C VAL A 408 14.59 0.74 -3.84
N THR A 409 13.39 0.48 -4.33
CA THR A 409 12.41 1.49 -4.76
C THR A 409 11.00 1.21 -4.24
N ARG A 410 10.82 0.06 -3.60
CA ARG A 410 9.54 -0.41 -3.08
C ARG A 410 9.12 0.46 -1.91
N ILE A 411 7.89 0.99 -1.96
CA ILE A 411 7.32 1.66 -0.81
C ILE A 411 6.79 0.61 0.14
N VAL A 412 7.25 0.72 1.39
CA VAL A 412 6.74 -0.07 2.49
C VAL A 412 6.41 0.88 3.63
N SER A 413 5.20 0.73 4.19
CA SER A 413 4.82 1.40 5.44
C SER A 413 4.64 0.37 6.54
N LYS A 414 5.06 0.75 7.74
CA LYS A 414 4.84 -0.01 8.96
C LYS A 414 3.50 0.41 9.55
N LEU A 415 2.76 -0.55 10.09
CA LEU A 415 1.54 -0.26 10.82
C LEU A 415 1.84 0.50 12.12
N SER A 416 0.91 1.38 12.55
CA SER A 416 1.05 2.07 13.84
C SER A 416 0.92 1.10 15.02
N GLU A 417 1.53 1.47 16.15
CA GLU A 417 1.45 0.66 17.38
C GLU A 417 0.02 0.53 17.89
N GLU A 418 -0.77 1.60 17.78
CA GLU A 418 -2.20 1.58 18.13
C GLU A 418 -2.97 0.55 17.28
N ALA A 419 -2.72 0.52 15.97
CA ALA A 419 -3.35 -0.44 15.08
C ALA A 419 -2.86 -1.89 15.34
N LEU A 420 -1.60 -2.08 15.76
CA LEU A 420 -1.08 -3.37 16.20
C LEU A 420 -1.77 -3.84 17.49
N LEU A 421 -1.84 -2.98 18.52
CA LEU A 421 -2.52 -3.29 19.78
C LEU A 421 -3.98 -3.64 19.55
N ARG A 422 -4.65 -2.89 18.66
CA ARG A 422 -6.03 -3.17 18.26
C ARG A 422 -6.15 -4.55 17.61
N GLN A 423 -5.27 -4.88 16.66
CA GLN A 423 -5.26 -6.21 16.05
C GLN A 423 -5.04 -7.30 17.10
N LEU A 424 -4.07 -7.14 18.00
CA LEU A 424 -3.79 -8.13 19.04
C LEU A 424 -5.01 -8.40 19.93
N ARG A 425 -5.75 -7.36 20.34
CA ARG A 425 -7.00 -7.51 21.10
C ARG A 425 -8.05 -8.32 20.33
N ILE A 426 -8.32 -7.93 19.08
CA ILE A 426 -9.29 -8.61 18.22
C ILE A 426 -8.88 -10.08 18.00
N LYS A 427 -7.58 -10.34 17.76
CA LYS A 427 -7.07 -11.70 17.53
C LYS A 427 -7.08 -12.54 18.80
N HIS A 428 -6.82 -11.95 19.96
CA HIS A 428 -6.97 -12.62 21.25
C HIS A 428 -8.41 -13.06 21.48
N ASP A 429 -9.39 -12.18 21.29
CA ASP A 429 -10.81 -12.53 21.50
C ASP A 429 -11.28 -13.59 20.50
N LEU A 430 -10.81 -13.53 19.26
CA LEU A 430 -11.09 -14.56 18.26
C LEU A 430 -10.40 -15.88 18.59
N TYR A 431 -9.17 -15.84 19.12
CA TYR A 431 -8.45 -17.02 19.60
C TYR A 431 -9.23 -17.71 20.71
N GLU A 432 -9.65 -16.99 21.75
CA GLU A 432 -10.42 -17.54 22.87
C GLU A 432 -11.72 -18.20 22.38
N LYS A 433 -12.45 -17.54 21.47
CA LYS A 433 -13.66 -18.11 20.86
C LYS A 433 -13.36 -19.36 20.04
N ASN A 434 -12.29 -19.36 19.25
CA ASN A 434 -11.90 -20.51 18.44
C ASN A 434 -11.46 -21.68 19.32
N VAL A 435 -10.72 -21.43 20.40
CA VAL A 435 -10.34 -22.47 21.37
C VAL A 435 -11.58 -23.07 22.03
N ALA A 436 -12.54 -22.23 22.45
CA ALA A 436 -13.81 -22.70 23.01
C ALA A 436 -14.58 -23.58 22.01
N ALA A 437 -14.73 -23.13 20.76
CA ALA A 437 -15.42 -23.89 19.71
C ALA A 437 -14.72 -25.21 19.36
N VAL A 438 -13.38 -25.22 19.29
CA VAL A 438 -12.60 -26.46 19.06
C VAL A 438 -12.77 -27.44 20.21
N ARG A 439 -12.82 -26.96 21.45
CA ARG A 439 -13.09 -27.79 22.64
C ARG A 439 -14.52 -28.36 22.63
N GLU A 440 -15.52 -27.56 22.29
CA GLU A 440 -16.91 -28.01 22.17
C GLU A 440 -17.06 -29.09 21.08
N ALA A 441 -16.50 -28.85 19.89
CA ALA A 441 -16.53 -29.84 18.80
C ALA A 441 -15.80 -31.15 19.15
N ALA A 442 -14.74 -31.07 19.96
CA ALA A 442 -14.01 -32.24 20.45
C ALA A 442 -14.82 -33.06 21.49
N LEU A 443 -15.76 -32.44 22.21
CA LEU A 443 -16.67 -33.12 23.14
C LEU A 443 -17.83 -33.81 22.43
N GLU A 444 -18.28 -33.29 21.28
CA GLU A 444 -19.39 -33.83 20.49
C GLU A 444 -18.98 -35.00 19.58
N THR A 445 -17.68 -35.21 19.37
CA THR A 445 -17.17 -36.30 18.53
C THR A 445 -16.98 -37.57 19.35
N ALA A 446 -17.83 -38.58 19.10
CA ALA A 446 -17.63 -39.94 19.61
C ALA A 446 -16.23 -40.45 19.21
N ALA A 447 -15.62 -41.31 20.04
CA ALA A 447 -14.36 -41.95 19.71
C ALA A 447 -14.49 -42.62 18.32
N PRO A 448 -13.61 -42.31 17.36
CA PRO A 448 -13.68 -42.93 16.05
C PRO A 448 -13.56 -44.44 16.18
N ASP A 449 -14.43 -45.20 15.52
CA ASP A 449 -14.18 -46.62 15.29
C ASP A 449 -13.03 -46.74 14.29
N TYR A 450 -11.84 -47.04 14.81
CA TYR A 450 -10.64 -47.17 14.01
C TYR A 450 -10.57 -48.49 13.23
N GLY A 451 -11.57 -49.40 13.38
CA GLY A 451 -11.55 -50.72 12.75
C GLY A 451 -10.40 -51.61 13.23
N ILE A 452 -9.86 -51.32 14.41
CA ILE A 452 -8.78 -52.06 15.09
C ILE A 452 -9.37 -52.76 16.33
N GLY A 453 -8.74 -53.85 16.78
CA GLY A 453 -9.21 -54.57 17.98
C GLY A 453 -9.21 -53.71 19.23
N ASP A 454 -10.14 -53.98 20.16
CA ASP A 454 -10.41 -53.18 21.36
C ASP A 454 -9.14 -52.84 22.18
N ASP A 455 -8.23 -53.80 22.34
CA ASP A 455 -6.96 -53.61 23.06
C ASP A 455 -6.04 -52.55 22.42
N GLN A 456 -6.06 -52.43 21.09
CA GLN A 456 -5.26 -51.42 20.36
C GLN A 456 -5.93 -50.05 20.40
N ALA A 457 -7.26 -50.01 20.37
CA ALA A 457 -8.03 -48.78 20.52
C ALA A 457 -7.83 -48.15 21.92
N GLU A 458 -7.83 -48.97 22.97
CA GLU A 458 -7.53 -48.53 24.34
C GLU A 458 -6.10 -47.96 24.48
N ALA A 459 -5.12 -48.52 23.78
CA ALA A 459 -3.74 -48.03 23.81
C ALA A 459 -3.52 -46.71 23.04
N ILE A 460 -4.24 -46.49 21.93
CA ILE A 460 -4.06 -45.32 21.04
C ILE A 460 -4.89 -44.11 21.51
N SER A 461 -6.05 -44.34 22.11
CA SER A 461 -6.98 -43.28 22.53
C SER A 461 -6.32 -42.19 23.41
N PRO A 462 -5.50 -42.51 24.44
CA PRO A 462 -4.83 -41.49 25.25
C PRO A 462 -3.80 -40.67 24.47
N ILE A 463 -3.10 -41.30 23.51
CA ILE A 463 -2.08 -40.64 22.67
C ILE A 463 -2.75 -39.62 21.75
N VAL A 464 -3.84 -40.02 21.07
CA VAL A 464 -4.59 -39.16 20.17
C VAL A 464 -5.28 -38.02 20.94
N SER A 465 -5.81 -38.30 22.14
CA SER A 465 -6.38 -37.25 23.01
C SER A 465 -5.33 -36.20 23.36
N THR A 466 -4.15 -36.65 23.81
CA THR A 466 -3.04 -35.74 24.17
C THR A 466 -2.62 -34.87 22.99
N LEU A 467 -2.48 -35.45 21.79
CA LEU A 467 -2.13 -34.70 20.59
C LEU A 467 -3.24 -33.72 20.16
N ARG A 468 -4.51 -34.09 20.34
CA ARG A 468 -5.66 -33.22 20.05
C ARG A 468 -5.70 -32.03 21.00
N ASP A 469 -5.50 -32.26 22.30
CA ASP A 469 -5.48 -31.22 23.32
C ASP A 469 -4.31 -30.24 23.13
N ALA A 470 -3.13 -30.76 22.79
CA ALA A 470 -1.96 -29.94 22.45
C ALA A 470 -2.15 -29.20 21.10
N GLY A 471 -2.86 -29.82 20.16
CA GLY A 471 -3.11 -29.27 18.84
C GLY A 471 -4.16 -28.15 18.82
N ALA A 472 -5.16 -28.18 19.71
CA ALA A 472 -6.27 -27.23 19.70
C ALA A 472 -5.83 -25.75 19.81
N PRO A 473 -4.93 -25.35 20.74
CA PRO A 473 -4.33 -24.02 20.75
C PRO A 473 -3.62 -23.64 19.44
N ALA A 474 -2.84 -24.56 18.87
CA ALA A 474 -2.11 -24.31 17.62
C ALA A 474 -3.08 -24.14 16.44
N SER A 475 -4.13 -24.97 16.36
CA SER A 475 -5.19 -24.89 15.36
C SER A 475 -6.03 -23.63 15.49
N ALA A 476 -6.28 -23.15 16.71
CA ALA A 476 -6.99 -21.88 16.94
C ALA A 476 -6.15 -20.65 16.57
N LEU A 477 -4.82 -20.72 16.74
CA LEU A 477 -3.87 -19.67 16.34
C LEU A 477 -3.55 -19.70 14.83
N ALA A 478 -3.62 -20.87 14.19
CA ALA A 478 -3.30 -21.07 12.78
C ALA A 478 -4.05 -20.15 11.78
N PRO A 479 -5.37 -19.90 11.88
CA PRO A 479 -6.08 -18.99 10.98
C PRO A 479 -5.86 -17.51 11.32
N LEU A 480 -5.18 -17.20 12.43
CA LEU A 480 -4.94 -15.83 12.85
C LEU A 480 -3.68 -15.29 12.16
N HIS A 481 -3.85 -14.13 11.53
CA HIS A 481 -2.79 -13.40 10.84
C HIS A 481 -2.58 -12.04 11.51
N LEU A 482 -1.32 -11.71 11.78
CA LEU A 482 -0.91 -10.43 12.33
C LEU A 482 -0.32 -9.58 11.20
N ILE A 483 -0.98 -8.48 10.83
CA ILE A 483 -0.53 -7.65 9.72
C ILE A 483 0.34 -6.54 10.26
N LEU A 484 1.60 -6.48 9.81
CA LEU A 484 2.58 -5.52 10.35
C LEU A 484 3.02 -4.46 9.35
N PHE A 485 2.94 -4.76 8.05
CA PHE A 485 3.45 -3.89 7.00
C PHE A 485 2.49 -3.85 5.82
N ASN A 486 2.41 -2.69 5.16
CA ASN A 486 1.87 -2.58 3.81
C ASN A 486 3.04 -2.42 2.84
N SER A 487 3.06 -3.21 1.79
CA SER A 487 4.07 -3.21 0.75
C SER A 487 3.40 -2.98 -0.60
N GLU A 488 4.00 -2.15 -1.44
CA GLU A 488 3.65 -2.14 -2.86
C GLU A 488 4.22 -3.38 -3.56
N THR A 489 3.62 -3.74 -4.70
CA THR A 489 4.04 -4.86 -5.55
C THR A 489 5.24 -4.55 -6.42
N ASP A 490 5.48 -3.27 -6.65
CA ASP A 490 6.27 -2.82 -7.78
C ASP A 490 7.74 -2.67 -7.38
N MET A 491 8.55 -3.50 -8.03
CA MET A 491 10.01 -3.53 -8.21
C MET A 491 10.78 -4.66 -7.52
N PRO A 492 11.70 -5.27 -8.28
CA PRO A 492 12.68 -6.22 -7.77
C PRO A 492 13.79 -5.48 -6.99
N LEU A 493 14.46 -6.24 -6.12
CA LEU A 493 15.66 -5.79 -5.41
C LEU A 493 16.82 -5.93 -6.39
N TYR A 494 17.46 -4.83 -6.76
CA TYR A 494 18.69 -4.91 -7.56
C TYR A 494 19.88 -4.97 -6.63
N ALA A 495 20.83 -5.82 -6.95
CA ALA A 495 22.04 -6.03 -6.18
C ALA A 495 23.25 -6.07 -7.12
N GLN A 496 24.37 -5.50 -6.71
CA GLN A 496 25.59 -5.66 -7.49
C GLN A 496 26.04 -7.12 -7.46
N ARG A 497 26.36 -7.68 -8.62
CA ARG A 497 26.78 -9.07 -8.80
C ARG A 497 27.94 -9.38 -7.86
N GLY A 498 27.87 -10.52 -7.17
CA GLY A 498 28.91 -10.97 -6.25
C GLY A 498 28.41 -11.81 -5.08
N GLY A 499 29.28 -12.68 -4.57
CA GLY A 499 28.94 -13.63 -3.51
C GLY A 499 28.15 -14.85 -4.04
N GLU A 500 28.54 -16.03 -3.58
CA GLU A 500 28.04 -17.32 -4.11
C GLU A 500 26.51 -17.47 -3.96
N LEU A 501 25.95 -17.03 -2.84
CA LEU A 501 24.52 -17.18 -2.56
C LEU A 501 23.65 -16.19 -3.35
N LEU A 502 24.17 -14.99 -3.66
CA LEU A 502 23.38 -13.89 -4.23
C LEU A 502 22.84 -14.26 -5.62
N GLU A 503 23.67 -14.91 -6.45
CA GLU A 503 23.30 -15.34 -7.80
C GLU A 503 22.20 -16.41 -7.83
N HIS A 504 21.94 -17.06 -6.69
CA HIS A 504 20.88 -18.06 -6.55
C HIS A 504 19.56 -17.44 -6.09
N LEU A 505 19.55 -16.16 -5.68
CA LEU A 505 18.36 -15.51 -5.14
C LEU A 505 17.41 -15.07 -6.26
N ARG A 506 16.31 -15.78 -6.44
CA ARG A 506 15.33 -15.58 -7.54
C ARG A 506 14.55 -14.27 -7.47
N GLN A 507 14.48 -13.65 -6.28
CA GLN A 507 13.81 -12.37 -6.08
C GLN A 507 14.77 -11.17 -6.10
N ILE A 508 16.03 -11.40 -6.47
CA ILE A 508 17.05 -10.37 -6.59
C ILE A 508 17.60 -10.37 -8.02
N ASP A 509 17.54 -9.21 -8.67
CA ASP A 509 18.13 -9.00 -9.97
C ASP A 509 19.58 -8.53 -9.79
N THR A 510 20.53 -9.41 -10.09
CA THR A 510 21.96 -9.09 -10.02
C THR A 510 22.43 -8.38 -11.28
N VAL A 511 23.16 -7.28 -11.13
CA VAL A 511 23.71 -6.47 -12.22
C VAL A 511 25.21 -6.24 -12.04
N ASP A 512 25.95 -6.05 -13.13
CA ASP A 512 27.40 -5.85 -13.05
C ASP A 512 27.76 -4.48 -12.44
N ASP A 513 27.04 -3.42 -12.83
CA ASP A 513 27.14 -2.08 -12.25
C ASP A 513 25.79 -1.59 -11.72
N ILE A 514 25.67 -1.57 -10.38
CA ILE A 514 24.47 -1.11 -9.68
C ILE A 514 24.26 0.40 -9.76
N GLY A 515 25.32 1.17 -10.02
CA GLY A 515 25.26 2.63 -10.17
C GLY A 515 24.40 3.03 -11.37
N GLU A 516 24.45 2.26 -12.46
CA GLU A 516 23.61 2.48 -13.64
C GLU A 516 22.12 2.29 -13.32
N VAL A 517 21.76 1.28 -12.52
CA VAL A 517 20.37 1.03 -12.09
C VAL A 517 19.86 2.15 -11.19
N GLN A 518 20.72 2.68 -10.30
CA GLN A 518 20.35 3.83 -9.47
C GLN A 518 20.08 5.08 -10.32
N ALA A 519 20.90 5.31 -11.34
CA ALA A 519 20.71 6.40 -12.29
C ALA A 519 19.40 6.23 -13.08
N LEU A 520 19.10 5.01 -13.54
CA LEU A 520 17.85 4.66 -14.23
C LEU A 520 16.62 4.98 -13.37
N LYS A 521 16.58 4.51 -12.12
CA LYS A 521 15.49 4.79 -11.16
C LYS A 521 15.28 6.30 -11.00
N ASN A 522 16.35 7.03 -10.73
CA ASN A 522 16.25 8.46 -10.44
C ASN A 522 15.71 9.24 -11.64
N ARG A 523 16.11 8.89 -12.85
CA ARG A 523 15.71 9.58 -14.09
C ARG A 523 14.31 9.15 -14.58
N LEU A 524 14.06 7.85 -14.70
CA LEU A 524 12.81 7.32 -15.28
C LEU A 524 11.61 7.49 -14.34
N TRP A 525 11.79 7.28 -13.03
CA TRP A 525 10.67 7.29 -12.08
C TRP A 525 10.53 8.65 -11.42
N ASN A 526 11.55 9.07 -10.67
CA ASN A 526 11.41 10.25 -9.81
C ASN A 526 11.26 11.55 -10.62
N GLY A 527 11.90 11.64 -11.79
CA GLY A 527 11.77 12.79 -12.71
C GLY A 527 10.39 12.84 -13.35
N THR A 528 10.02 11.79 -14.09
CA THR A 528 8.73 11.69 -14.78
C THR A 528 7.54 11.83 -13.83
N HIS A 529 7.60 11.20 -12.65
CA HIS A 529 6.52 11.28 -11.67
C HIS A 529 6.31 12.71 -11.15
N ALA A 530 7.38 13.48 -10.96
CA ALA A 530 7.28 14.88 -10.58
C ALA A 530 6.66 15.74 -11.69
N ILE A 531 7.08 15.52 -12.95
CA ILE A 531 6.52 16.23 -14.12
C ILE A 531 5.01 16.00 -14.23
N ILE A 532 4.59 14.73 -14.14
CA ILE A 532 3.18 14.35 -14.19
C ILE A 532 2.41 14.92 -13.01
N ALA A 533 3.00 14.96 -11.82
CA ALA A 533 2.37 15.55 -10.63
C ALA A 533 2.12 17.06 -10.79
N TRP A 534 3.09 17.82 -11.30
CA TRP A 534 2.92 19.26 -11.55
C TRP A 534 1.84 19.50 -12.61
N TYR A 535 1.88 18.76 -13.71
CA TYR A 535 0.88 18.88 -14.77
C TYR A 535 -0.53 18.54 -14.27
N ALA A 536 -0.68 17.40 -13.60
CA ALA A 536 -1.93 16.95 -13.01
C ALA A 536 -2.51 17.96 -12.01
N ALA A 537 -1.68 18.50 -11.12
CA ALA A 537 -2.12 19.51 -10.16
C ALA A 537 -2.58 20.80 -10.85
N LEU A 538 -1.85 21.25 -11.88
CA LEU A 538 -2.23 22.42 -12.67
C LEU A 538 -3.54 22.23 -13.45
N LEU A 539 -3.88 20.99 -13.81
CA LEU A 539 -5.19 20.62 -14.39
C LEU A 539 -6.30 20.45 -13.35
N GLY A 540 -6.01 20.60 -12.05
CA GLY A 540 -6.98 20.51 -10.96
C GLY A 540 -7.16 19.10 -10.37
N TYR A 541 -6.33 18.12 -10.75
CA TYR A 541 -6.44 16.76 -10.21
C TYR A 541 -5.79 16.61 -8.83
N PRO A 542 -6.47 16.00 -7.85
CA PRO A 542 -5.96 15.88 -6.49
C PRO A 542 -4.85 14.81 -6.35
N THR A 543 -4.90 13.76 -7.16
CA THR A 543 -3.96 12.62 -7.09
C THR A 543 -3.55 12.16 -8.49
N ILE A 544 -2.44 11.44 -8.57
CA ILE A 544 -1.93 10.87 -9.82
C ILE A 544 -2.93 9.90 -10.46
N GLY A 545 -3.54 8.99 -9.69
CA GLY A 545 -4.49 8.00 -10.23
C GLY A 545 -5.73 8.63 -10.87
N HIS A 546 -6.25 9.71 -10.28
CA HIS A 546 -7.32 10.51 -10.89
C HIS A 546 -6.86 11.12 -12.21
N ALA A 547 -5.70 11.80 -12.21
CA ALA A 547 -5.16 12.45 -13.40
C ALA A 547 -4.87 11.50 -14.56
N MET A 548 -4.55 10.23 -14.28
CA MET A 548 -4.35 9.21 -15.31
C MET A 548 -5.61 8.86 -16.10
N GLY A 549 -6.79 9.39 -15.77
CA GLY A 549 -7.97 9.33 -16.64
C GLY A 549 -7.98 10.37 -17.75
N ASP A 550 -7.16 11.41 -17.63
CA ASP A 550 -7.09 12.50 -18.58
C ASP A 550 -6.20 12.13 -19.76
N VAL A 551 -6.75 12.20 -20.97
CA VAL A 551 -6.02 11.90 -22.22
C VAL A 551 -4.78 12.78 -22.39
N ARG A 552 -4.77 14.01 -21.85
CA ARG A 552 -3.64 14.92 -21.92
C ARG A 552 -2.49 14.46 -21.02
N VAL A 553 -2.82 14.00 -19.82
CA VAL A 553 -1.83 13.48 -18.85
C VAL A 553 -1.23 12.18 -19.36
N GLN A 554 -2.06 11.29 -19.92
CA GLN A 554 -1.58 10.07 -20.59
C GLN A 554 -0.66 10.40 -21.77
N ALA A 555 -1.06 11.34 -22.64
CA ALA A 555 -0.22 11.74 -23.77
C ALA A 555 1.16 12.27 -23.34
N LEU A 556 1.22 13.11 -22.30
CA LEU A 556 2.49 13.60 -21.76
C LEU A 556 3.34 12.46 -21.16
N MET A 557 2.71 11.57 -20.39
CA MET A 557 3.39 10.39 -19.83
C MET A 557 4.00 9.53 -20.94
N ASP A 558 3.23 9.26 -21.98
CA ASP A 558 3.61 8.40 -23.08
C ASP A 558 4.74 9.02 -23.90
N HIS A 559 4.65 10.31 -24.17
CA HIS A 559 5.71 11.06 -24.82
C HIS A 559 7.02 11.02 -24.00
N LEU A 560 6.95 11.36 -22.71
CA LEU A 560 8.12 11.35 -21.82
C LEU A 560 8.80 9.97 -21.78
N LEU A 561 8.02 8.90 -21.65
CA LEU A 561 8.56 7.55 -21.48
C LEU A 561 9.04 6.94 -22.79
N ASP A 562 8.23 6.99 -23.85
CA ASP A 562 8.49 6.22 -25.07
C ASP A 562 9.32 7.00 -26.10
N VAL A 563 9.14 8.32 -26.16
CA VAL A 563 9.81 9.18 -27.16
C VAL A 563 11.13 9.72 -26.63
N GLU A 564 11.21 10.06 -25.33
CA GLU A 564 12.36 10.78 -24.78
C GLU A 564 13.22 9.90 -23.86
N LEU A 565 12.67 9.41 -22.75
CA LEU A 565 13.44 8.76 -21.70
C LEU A 565 13.94 7.37 -22.09
N ALA A 566 13.08 6.47 -22.57
CA ALA A 566 13.50 5.11 -22.90
C ALA A 566 14.58 5.09 -24.01
N PRO A 567 14.48 5.88 -25.10
CA PRO A 567 15.56 5.99 -26.08
C PRO A 567 16.84 6.59 -25.48
N ALA A 568 16.75 7.68 -24.71
CA ALA A 568 17.92 8.32 -24.10
C ALA A 568 18.66 7.39 -23.13
N LEU A 569 17.92 6.66 -22.29
CA LEU A 569 18.45 5.71 -21.33
C LEU A 569 19.06 4.48 -22.02
N ARG A 570 18.47 4.00 -23.11
CA ARG A 570 19.05 2.91 -23.91
C ARG A 570 20.38 3.31 -24.54
N ALA A 571 20.50 4.57 -24.98
CA ALA A 571 21.74 5.11 -25.54
C ALA A 571 22.81 5.32 -24.45
N ALA A 572 22.41 5.80 -23.28
CA ALA A 572 23.32 6.06 -22.15
C ALA A 572 23.76 4.76 -21.43
N PHE A 573 22.88 3.76 -21.35
CA PHE A 573 23.09 2.50 -20.61
C PHE A 573 22.68 1.27 -21.44
N PRO A 574 23.48 0.87 -22.45
CA PRO A 574 23.14 -0.23 -23.35
C PRO A 574 22.90 -1.57 -22.64
N ALA A 575 23.64 -1.84 -21.56
CA ALA A 575 23.53 -3.07 -20.77
C ALA A 575 22.14 -3.25 -20.11
N LEU A 576 21.48 -2.15 -19.74
CA LEU A 576 20.15 -2.16 -19.14
C LEU A 576 19.01 -2.21 -20.17
N GLY A 577 19.34 -2.06 -21.46
CA GLY A 577 18.40 -2.04 -22.58
C GLY A 577 17.30 -3.12 -22.57
N PRO A 578 17.61 -4.39 -22.22
CA PRO A 578 16.61 -5.46 -22.12
C PRO A 578 15.59 -5.27 -20.99
N HIS A 579 15.96 -4.60 -19.89
CA HIS A 579 15.09 -4.43 -18.72
C HIS A 579 14.16 -3.20 -18.83
N LEU A 580 14.52 -2.21 -19.65
CA LEU A 580 13.78 -0.94 -19.81
C LEU A 580 12.26 -1.08 -20.08
N PRO A 581 11.78 -1.98 -20.97
CA PRO A 581 10.35 -2.14 -21.22
C PRO A 581 9.55 -2.48 -19.96
N GLU A 582 10.09 -3.35 -19.11
CA GLU A 582 9.42 -3.76 -17.86
C GLU A 582 9.39 -2.60 -16.85
N PHE A 583 10.46 -1.80 -16.77
CA PHE A 583 10.50 -0.58 -15.95
C PHE A 583 9.44 0.44 -16.36
N VAL A 584 9.29 0.68 -17.68
CA VAL A 584 8.30 1.60 -18.23
C VAL A 584 6.89 1.07 -17.97
N HIS A 585 6.64 -0.20 -18.26
CA HIS A 585 5.35 -0.84 -18.04
C HIS A 585 4.92 -0.78 -16.56
N THR A 586 5.83 -1.14 -15.65
CA THR A 586 5.60 -1.10 -14.20
C THR A 586 5.31 0.33 -13.72
N PHE A 587 6.05 1.32 -14.19
CA PHE A 587 5.84 2.72 -13.81
C PHE A 587 4.46 3.24 -14.26
N ARG A 588 4.05 2.94 -15.50
CA ARG A 588 2.73 3.31 -16.02
C ARG A 588 1.60 2.69 -15.20
N ARG A 589 1.69 1.38 -14.93
CA ARG A 589 0.70 0.67 -14.12
C ARG A 589 0.57 1.28 -12.74
N ARG A 590 1.70 1.64 -12.11
CA ARG A 590 1.71 2.30 -10.81
C ARG A 590 0.96 3.62 -10.83
N CYS A 591 1.26 4.51 -11.78
CA CYS A 591 0.56 5.80 -11.88
C CYS A 591 -0.94 5.60 -12.11
N ALA A 592 -1.35 4.63 -12.94
CA ALA A 592 -2.76 4.35 -13.24
C ALA A 592 -3.58 3.87 -12.02
N HIS A 593 -2.92 3.35 -10.98
CA HIS A 593 -3.55 2.90 -9.73
C HIS A 593 -3.24 3.81 -8.53
N ALA A 594 -2.56 4.95 -8.73
CA ALA A 594 -2.11 5.85 -7.68
C ALA A 594 -3.22 6.79 -7.16
N PHE A 595 -4.42 6.26 -6.89
CA PHE A 595 -5.59 7.03 -6.40
C PHE A 595 -5.41 7.58 -4.98
N LYS A 596 -4.42 7.07 -4.26
CA LYS A 596 -4.04 7.50 -2.90
C LYS A 596 -2.76 8.31 -2.88
N ASP A 597 -2.24 8.72 -4.04
CA ASP A 597 -1.00 9.48 -4.15
C ASP A 597 -1.24 10.96 -4.53
N PRO A 598 -1.22 11.90 -3.56
CA PRO A 598 -1.54 13.31 -3.83
C PRO A 598 -0.51 13.97 -4.75
N CYS A 599 -0.97 14.71 -5.76
CA CYS A 599 -0.10 15.44 -6.68
C CYS A 599 0.83 16.41 -5.94
N ALA A 600 0.32 17.10 -4.91
CA ALA A 600 1.11 18.02 -4.09
C ALA A 600 2.28 17.31 -3.37
N ARG A 601 2.04 16.11 -2.82
CA ARG A 601 3.06 15.31 -2.14
C ARG A 601 4.15 14.85 -3.11
N VAL A 602 3.76 14.41 -4.31
CA VAL A 602 4.70 13.96 -5.35
C VAL A 602 5.47 15.15 -5.92
N GLY A 603 4.81 16.29 -6.10
CA GLY A 603 5.33 17.53 -6.70
C GLY A 603 6.21 18.39 -5.78
N ARG A 604 6.16 18.22 -4.45
CA ARG A 604 6.90 19.00 -3.44
C ARG A 604 8.42 19.09 -3.69
N ASP A 605 9.09 20.11 -3.15
CA ASP A 605 10.52 20.37 -3.33
C ASP A 605 10.95 20.52 -4.83
N PRO A 606 10.36 21.44 -5.61
CA PRO A 606 10.71 21.62 -7.02
C PRO A 606 12.16 22.08 -7.26
N LEU A 607 12.75 22.94 -6.43
CA LEU A 607 14.14 23.40 -6.61
C LEU A 607 15.12 22.23 -6.51
N ARG A 608 14.93 21.35 -5.52
CA ARG A 608 15.75 20.15 -5.36
C ARG A 608 15.74 19.27 -6.60
N LYS A 609 14.58 19.11 -7.22
CA LYS A 609 14.37 18.27 -8.41
C LYS A 609 14.89 18.91 -9.70
N LEU A 610 15.06 20.23 -9.69
CA LEU A 610 15.58 21.07 -10.76
C LEU A 610 17.06 21.45 -10.55
N GLN A 611 17.81 20.75 -9.70
CA GLN A 611 19.26 20.92 -9.71
C GLN A 611 19.85 20.35 -11.01
N ARG A 612 21.01 20.88 -11.41
CA ARG A 612 21.65 20.56 -12.70
C ARG A 612 21.74 19.06 -13.00
N ASP A 613 22.31 18.29 -12.06
CA ASP A 613 22.59 16.87 -12.25
C ASP A 613 21.50 15.96 -11.66
N GLU A 614 20.39 16.56 -11.23
CA GLU A 614 19.24 15.87 -10.63
C GLU A 614 18.23 15.38 -11.67
N ARG A 615 17.19 14.69 -11.19
CA ARG A 615 16.25 13.89 -11.98
C ARG A 615 15.58 14.56 -13.20
N VAL A 616 15.34 15.87 -13.21
CA VAL A 616 14.70 16.55 -14.36
C VAL A 616 15.75 17.05 -15.35
N PHE A 617 16.65 17.94 -14.94
CA PHE A 617 17.66 18.47 -15.85
C PHE A 617 18.72 17.46 -16.25
N GLY A 618 19.09 16.53 -15.37
CA GLY A 618 19.97 15.43 -15.73
C GLY A 618 19.36 14.52 -16.80
N SER A 619 18.03 14.35 -16.81
CA SER A 619 17.33 13.59 -17.86
C SER A 619 17.29 14.37 -19.17
N LEU A 620 16.98 15.67 -19.12
CA LEU A 620 16.97 16.56 -20.28
C LEU A 620 18.37 16.66 -20.92
N ALA A 621 19.40 16.88 -20.12
CA ALA A 621 20.79 16.96 -20.58
C ALA A 621 21.26 15.65 -21.22
N MET A 622 20.90 14.50 -20.62
CA MET A 622 21.20 13.18 -21.19
C MET A 622 20.51 12.98 -22.54
N ALA A 623 19.22 13.28 -22.65
CA ALA A 623 18.48 13.14 -23.90
C ALA A 623 19.12 13.97 -25.02
N LEU A 624 19.40 15.26 -24.75
CA LEU A 624 20.05 16.15 -25.71
C LEU A 624 21.47 15.69 -26.08
N ALA A 625 22.26 15.21 -25.12
CA ALA A 625 23.61 14.70 -25.37
C ALA A 625 23.64 13.47 -26.29
N HIS A 626 22.55 12.69 -26.30
CA HIS A 626 22.38 11.52 -27.17
C HIS A 626 21.51 11.80 -28.41
N GLY A 627 21.21 13.07 -28.71
CA GLY A 627 20.45 13.47 -29.90
C GLY A 627 18.97 13.05 -29.87
N VAL A 628 18.43 12.79 -28.69
CA VAL A 628 17.02 12.42 -28.50
C VAL A 628 16.18 13.68 -28.28
N PRO A 629 15.02 13.82 -28.95
CA PRO A 629 14.08 14.92 -28.67
C PRO A 629 13.71 14.96 -27.19
N ALA A 630 13.63 16.16 -26.61
CA ALA A 630 13.44 16.35 -25.18
C ALA A 630 12.50 17.53 -24.85
N SER A 631 11.49 17.74 -25.68
CA SER A 631 10.51 18.81 -25.54
C SER A 631 9.57 18.57 -24.35
N GLY A 632 9.17 17.32 -24.10
CA GLY A 632 8.41 16.92 -22.93
C GLY A 632 9.17 17.17 -21.62
N LEU A 633 10.44 16.79 -21.56
CA LEU A 633 11.31 17.06 -20.41
C LEU A 633 11.50 18.56 -20.17
N ALA A 634 11.71 19.34 -21.23
CA ALA A 634 11.80 20.80 -21.15
C ALA A 634 10.48 21.44 -20.69
N PHE A 635 9.34 20.96 -21.20
CA PHE A 635 8.01 21.36 -20.75
C PHE A 635 7.81 21.03 -19.27
N GLY A 636 8.21 19.85 -18.82
CA GLY A 636 8.15 19.44 -17.41
C GLY A 636 8.94 20.35 -16.47
N ALA A 637 10.13 20.79 -16.89
CA ALA A 637 10.91 21.77 -16.12
C ALA A 637 10.21 23.15 -16.07
N ALA A 638 9.58 23.59 -17.16
CA ALA A 638 8.79 24.81 -17.17
C ALA A 638 7.54 24.70 -16.27
N LEU A 639 6.86 23.55 -16.26
CA LEU A 639 5.72 23.27 -15.40
C LEU A 639 6.07 23.35 -13.91
N ALA A 640 7.26 22.91 -13.50
CA ALA A 640 7.71 22.98 -12.11
C ALA A 640 7.71 24.43 -11.58
N VAL A 641 8.28 25.35 -12.37
CA VAL A 641 8.31 26.78 -12.03
C VAL A 641 6.91 27.36 -12.13
N TRP A 642 6.16 27.01 -13.17
CA TRP A 642 4.77 27.48 -13.34
C TRP A 642 3.87 27.07 -12.18
N TYR A 643 3.96 25.81 -11.73
CA TYR A 643 3.28 25.26 -10.57
C TYR A 643 3.61 26.06 -9.31
N ALA A 644 4.90 26.29 -9.05
CA ALA A 644 5.34 27.07 -7.91
C ALA A 644 4.73 28.48 -7.91
N LEU A 645 4.67 29.14 -9.08
CA LEU A 645 4.14 30.49 -9.22
C LEU A 645 2.61 30.58 -9.13
N HIS A 646 1.86 29.59 -9.66
CA HIS A 646 0.41 29.75 -9.91
C HIS A 646 -0.49 28.81 -9.11
N HIS A 647 -0.01 27.66 -8.65
CA HIS A 647 -0.89 26.71 -7.96
C HIS A 647 -1.17 27.18 -6.51
N PRO A 648 -2.43 27.16 -6.03
CA PRO A 648 -2.78 27.65 -4.69
C PRO A 648 -2.02 26.93 -3.57
N ASN A 649 -1.99 25.59 -3.62
CA ASN A 649 -1.33 24.78 -2.58
C ASN A 649 0.21 24.80 -2.67
N ALA A 650 0.78 25.44 -3.69
CA ALA A 650 2.24 25.54 -3.79
C ALA A 650 2.83 26.35 -2.63
N LEU A 651 2.06 27.25 -2.02
CA LEU A 651 2.53 28.06 -0.88
C LEU A 651 2.77 27.28 0.40
N GLU A 652 2.25 26.06 0.52
CA GLU A 652 2.53 25.18 1.66
C GLU A 652 3.98 24.65 1.60
N ASP A 653 4.53 24.55 0.40
CA ASP A 653 5.89 24.08 0.12
C ASP A 653 6.94 25.20 0.25
N GLY A 654 8.03 24.92 0.98
CA GLY A 654 9.10 25.91 1.21
C GLY A 654 9.87 26.31 -0.04
N GLU A 655 10.17 25.36 -0.91
CA GLU A 655 10.92 25.64 -2.14
C GLU A 655 10.07 26.37 -3.18
N CYS A 656 8.76 26.10 -3.24
CA CYS A 656 7.85 26.90 -4.06
C CYS A 656 7.84 28.38 -3.63
N ARG A 657 7.88 28.66 -2.32
CA ARG A 657 8.01 30.04 -1.82
C ARG A 657 9.33 30.68 -2.26
N THR A 658 10.44 29.94 -2.13
CA THR A 658 11.75 30.40 -2.62
C THR A 658 11.75 30.68 -4.13
N ILE A 659 11.11 29.83 -4.95
CA ILE A 659 10.96 30.08 -6.39
C ILE A 659 10.23 31.40 -6.65
N ARG A 660 9.13 31.67 -5.92
CA ARG A 660 8.39 32.94 -6.06
C ARG A 660 9.24 34.15 -5.69
N GLU A 661 10.02 34.06 -4.62
CA GLU A 661 10.93 35.12 -4.18
C GLU A 661 12.02 35.39 -5.20
N ILE A 662 12.66 34.35 -5.74
CA ILE A 662 13.68 34.48 -6.79
C ILE A 662 13.06 35.07 -8.05
N HIS A 663 11.91 34.57 -8.49
CA HIS A 663 11.24 35.08 -9.68
C HIS A 663 10.81 36.54 -9.52
N ALA A 664 10.34 36.94 -8.34
CA ALA A 664 9.99 38.33 -8.04
C ALA A 664 11.20 39.27 -8.07
N ARG A 665 12.39 38.77 -7.66
CA ARG A 665 13.63 39.55 -7.67
C ARG A 665 14.28 39.64 -9.06
N GLU A 666 14.39 38.50 -9.75
CA GLU A 666 15.12 38.37 -11.02
C GLU A 666 14.25 38.66 -12.25
N GLY A 667 12.93 38.68 -12.09
CA GLY A 667 11.96 38.98 -13.16
C GLY A 667 11.93 37.99 -14.32
N SER A 668 12.54 36.81 -14.20
CA SER A 668 12.66 35.85 -15.30
C SER A 668 12.78 34.40 -14.84
N LEU A 669 12.34 33.48 -15.69
CA LEU A 669 12.58 32.03 -15.53
C LEU A 669 14.08 31.73 -15.46
N ARG A 670 14.89 32.35 -16.33
CA ARG A 670 16.35 32.16 -16.34
C ARG A 670 16.98 32.51 -14.99
N GLY A 671 16.51 33.57 -14.31
CA GLY A 671 16.95 33.92 -12.96
C GLY A 671 16.66 32.84 -11.92
N VAL A 672 15.50 32.18 -12.02
CA VAL A 672 15.16 31.03 -11.17
C VAL A 672 16.07 29.84 -11.44
N LEU A 673 16.22 29.44 -12.72
CA LEU A 673 16.96 28.24 -13.09
C LEU A 673 18.48 28.37 -12.90
N CYS A 674 19.01 29.59 -12.99
CA CYS A 674 20.43 29.89 -12.79
C CYS A 674 20.76 30.37 -11.37
N TRP A 675 19.81 30.29 -10.42
CA TRP A 675 20.04 30.77 -9.06
C TRP A 675 21.21 30.03 -8.38
N ARG A 676 21.96 30.75 -7.52
CA ARG A 676 23.20 30.28 -6.84
C ARG A 676 23.23 30.60 -5.34
N GLY A 677 22.07 30.76 -4.71
CA GLY A 677 22.03 31.08 -3.27
C GLY A 677 22.27 29.89 -2.36
N GLU A 678 22.15 30.13 -1.06
CA GLU A 678 22.29 29.09 -0.04
C GLU A 678 21.02 28.21 0.01
N TYR A 679 21.24 26.89 0.02
CA TYR A 679 20.22 25.85 0.05
C TYR A 679 20.65 24.76 1.03
N HIS A 680 19.96 24.67 2.17
CA HIS A 680 20.30 23.76 3.28
C HIS A 680 21.77 23.82 3.74
N GLY A 681 22.35 25.01 3.81
CA GLY A 681 23.74 25.21 4.23
C GLY A 681 24.78 24.90 3.15
N GLN A 682 24.37 24.64 1.91
CA GLN A 682 25.26 24.45 0.75
C GLN A 682 24.88 25.40 -0.39
N ALA A 683 25.77 25.60 -1.35
CA ALA A 683 25.46 26.39 -2.55
C ALA A 683 24.50 25.61 -3.46
N PHE A 684 23.43 26.26 -3.92
CA PHE A 684 22.48 25.64 -4.84
C PHE A 684 23.10 25.38 -6.23
N ALA A 685 22.96 24.15 -6.70
CA ALA A 685 23.46 23.70 -7.99
C ALA A 685 22.50 24.00 -9.15
N GLY A 686 22.19 25.29 -9.40
CA GLY A 686 21.46 25.74 -10.58
C GLY A 686 22.19 25.51 -11.92
N LEU A 687 21.56 25.90 -13.02
CA LEU A 687 22.15 25.87 -14.36
C LEU A 687 23.16 27.01 -14.55
N ASP A 688 24.15 26.78 -15.41
CA ASP A 688 25.12 27.79 -15.82
C ASP A 688 24.65 28.44 -17.13
N ALA A 689 24.56 29.77 -17.13
CA ALA A 689 23.98 30.50 -18.25
C ALA A 689 24.74 30.33 -19.58
N GLY A 690 26.04 30.00 -19.55
CA GLY A 690 26.85 29.76 -20.73
C GLY A 690 26.83 28.29 -21.14
N ARG A 691 27.27 27.41 -20.24
CA ARG A 691 27.37 25.96 -20.49
C ARG A 691 26.01 25.32 -20.81
N ASP A 692 24.93 25.86 -20.26
CA ASP A 692 23.59 25.27 -20.30
C ASP A 692 22.61 26.06 -21.14
N ALA A 693 23.11 26.89 -22.06
CA ALA A 693 22.29 27.73 -22.93
C ALA A 693 21.20 26.92 -23.66
N ALA A 694 21.54 25.78 -24.27
CA ALA A 694 20.58 24.94 -24.97
C ALA A 694 19.46 24.39 -24.06
N LEU A 695 19.79 24.04 -22.81
CA LEU A 695 18.82 23.59 -21.82
C LEU A 695 17.88 24.73 -21.43
N LEU A 696 18.45 25.90 -21.13
CA LEU A 696 17.71 27.09 -20.73
C LEU A 696 16.76 27.56 -21.84
N ASP A 697 17.22 27.57 -23.09
CA ASP A 697 16.44 28.05 -24.21
C ASP A 697 15.25 27.11 -24.52
N ALA A 698 15.46 25.79 -24.43
CA ALA A 698 14.39 24.81 -24.57
C ALA A 698 13.27 25.01 -23.52
N VAL A 699 13.65 25.21 -22.26
CA VAL A 699 12.69 25.42 -21.15
C VAL A 699 12.02 26.79 -21.26
N GLN A 700 12.78 27.82 -21.63
CA GLN A 700 12.26 29.17 -21.81
C GLN A 700 11.20 29.25 -22.91
N ALA A 701 11.36 28.51 -24.01
CA ALA A 701 10.36 28.45 -25.07
C ALA A 701 9.00 27.96 -24.55
N HIS A 702 8.98 26.88 -23.76
CA HIS A 702 7.76 26.36 -23.14
C HIS A 702 7.17 27.32 -22.10
N PHE A 703 8.01 27.96 -21.28
CA PHE A 703 7.55 28.92 -20.28
C PHE A 703 6.93 30.17 -20.91
N ASN A 704 7.48 30.65 -22.03
CA ASN A 704 6.90 31.76 -22.78
C ASN A 704 5.50 31.42 -23.32
N ARG A 705 5.30 30.18 -23.77
CA ARG A 705 3.97 29.71 -24.18
C ARG A 705 3.01 29.61 -23.00
N LEU A 706 3.46 29.13 -21.84
CA LEU A 706 2.65 29.16 -20.62
C LEU A 706 2.23 30.59 -20.25
N LEU A 707 3.12 31.57 -20.38
CA LEU A 707 2.79 32.99 -20.15
C LEU A 707 1.78 33.55 -21.16
N ALA A 708 1.92 33.19 -22.45
CA ALA A 708 1.10 33.74 -23.53
C ALA A 708 -0.29 33.09 -23.64
N GLU A 709 -0.35 31.77 -23.48
CA GLU A 709 -1.53 30.94 -23.74
C GLU A 709 -2.18 30.43 -22.45
N GLY A 710 -1.46 30.40 -21.32
CA GLY A 710 -1.97 29.99 -20.01
C GLY A 710 -2.65 28.63 -20.03
N GLU A 711 -3.91 28.60 -19.62
CA GLU A 711 -4.76 27.40 -19.61
C GLU A 711 -4.93 26.77 -20.99
N ALA A 712 -4.89 27.56 -22.08
CA ALA A 712 -5.04 27.04 -23.43
C ALA A 712 -3.86 26.12 -23.80
N TYR A 713 -2.65 26.47 -23.37
CA TYR A 713 -1.47 25.62 -23.60
C TYR A 713 -1.45 24.39 -22.71
N LEU A 714 -1.90 24.51 -21.46
CA LEU A 714 -2.10 23.36 -20.57
C LEU A 714 -3.19 22.42 -21.09
N SER A 715 -4.19 22.95 -21.81
CA SER A 715 -5.35 22.20 -22.29
C SER A 715 -5.18 21.60 -23.67
N ALA A 716 -4.17 22.01 -24.43
CA ALA A 716 -3.82 21.35 -25.68
C ALA A 716 -3.31 19.92 -25.39
N PRO A 717 -3.70 18.90 -26.18
CA PRO A 717 -3.04 17.61 -26.09
C PRO A 717 -1.55 17.81 -26.30
N ALA A 718 -0.78 17.58 -25.25
CA ALA A 718 0.62 17.96 -25.18
C ALA A 718 1.40 17.35 -26.36
N LEU A 719 2.09 18.21 -27.12
CA LEU A 719 3.27 17.84 -27.91
C LEU A 719 3.03 16.80 -29.02
N ALA A 720 1.90 16.88 -29.73
CA ALA A 720 1.76 16.26 -31.05
C ALA A 720 2.53 17.05 -32.12
#